data_AF-A0A182TF00-F1
#
_entry.id   AF-A0A182TF00-F1
#
_cell.length_a   1.000
_cell.length_b   1.000
_cell.length_c   1.000
_cell.angle_alpha   90.00
_cell.angle_beta   90.00
_cell.angle_gamma   90.00
#
_symmetry.space_group_name_H-M   'P 1'
#
loop_
_entity.id
_entity.type
_entity.pdbx_description
1 polymer ?
#
loop_
_entity_poly.entity_id
_entity_poly.type
_entity_poly.pdbx_seq_one_letter_code
_entity_poly.pdbx_strand_id
1 'polypeptide(L)'
;MSFFLFFRCTEDCIDHSCSGHGTCVSGQCFCKAGWQGDDCSIVDQQVYQCLPGCSDHGTYDLDTGSCICDRHWTGIDCSQAVCSLDCGPNGICENGRCRCDDGWTGSLCDQLMCDPRCAEHGQCKNGTCVCSQGWNGRHCTLPGCVNGCSRHGQCTMEDGEYKCICVEGWAGNDCSIALEMNGMTDCSDSECCVHSICAEHIMCLASNDPVEVLLRKQPPSVTASFYQRVKFLIEENSVQSYAHMDEYSESRVSVMRGQVVTPQGLGIIGIRVSVDRDSRFGFTLTRQGGWFDVLVNGGGAVTLQFQRSPFRPLTRTVFVPWNQIVVLPPVQMQINDNDEHDDISFISVPSNLAYSFLSTSHYRFLEDNPSPIAICLEHDHELLSPHLTSTWMPNGIGSVPGKNFIFAETQVVQESLKIPGSEIHLLYKSSQASGYRSIVRMQLTHDRIPDTLTHVHVGVQIEGSLHVKTYEADPNLRHIFAWNKRNVFKQKVYGIAMARISIGYEHATCRGIVWETRTVKLQGFDVDISDIGGWGLDIHHHYNFHEGILQKGDGATIHLKEFPRIVRGVLGDGQQRTLMCRDHCNGLSKSGQLLTPVALASGPDGSLFVGDFNLIRRITTNGSIFTILQLDTTRVSYQYYLSVSPADGQLYISDSEKHKILKIVSLENVEDPSSNYDVIVGSGQRCIPGDEQNCGDGGPAIEARLSHPKGLAIAADRTMYIADGTNIRAVDPKGTIHTLIGHHGHQNRWSPVPCRGAARAMQVQLQWPTALALNPLDGSLYFVDDRLVLKLTSDMKVKVIAGIPLHCNEDHLAGMNRTAPAEEPLGTVLAMAFGPNGDLYVADTNSKRINTIKVIESSTGFMKQFAGKIDHGRYGVVMGKQ
;
A
#
# COMPACT_ATOMS: atom_id res chain seq x y z
N MET A 1 -81.86 -60.11 -59.31
CA MET A 1 -83.33 -60.18 -59.14
C MET A 1 -83.88 -58.77 -59.27
N SER A 2 -84.44 -58.47 -60.43
CA SER A 2 -85.59 -57.59 -60.74
C SER A 2 -85.91 -56.27 -59.98
N PHE A 3 -86.03 -55.20 -60.80
CA PHE A 3 -87.06 -54.12 -60.87
C PHE A 3 -87.01 -52.93 -59.87
N PHE A 4 -86.86 -51.65 -60.28
CA PHE A 4 -87.71 -50.68 -61.04
C PHE A 4 -88.84 -50.01 -60.21
N LEU A 5 -88.85 -48.67 -60.07
CA LEU A 5 -89.82 -47.71 -60.66
C LEU A 5 -89.92 -46.28 -60.00
N PHE A 6 -89.78 -45.29 -60.90
CA PHE A 6 -90.16 -43.86 -61.00
C PHE A 6 -91.30 -43.24 -60.14
N PHE A 7 -91.24 -41.90 -59.87
CA PHE A 7 -92.01 -40.82 -60.58
C PHE A 7 -91.85 -39.35 -60.05
N ARG A 8 -91.52 -38.42 -60.98
CA ARG A 8 -91.92 -36.99 -61.27
C ARG A 8 -91.58 -35.73 -60.41
N CYS A 9 -91.33 -34.64 -61.15
CA CYS A 9 -90.60 -33.38 -60.85
C CYS A 9 -91.43 -32.12 -60.49
N THR A 10 -90.76 -31.18 -59.81
CA THR A 10 -90.91 -29.69 -59.87
C THR A 10 -89.54 -29.10 -60.22
N GLU A 11 -89.47 -28.02 -61.02
CA GLU A 11 -88.18 -27.45 -61.47
C GLU A 11 -87.41 -26.77 -60.33
N ASP A 12 -86.30 -27.38 -59.96
CA ASP A 12 -85.31 -26.92 -58.98
C ASP A 12 -84.08 -26.33 -59.70
N CYS A 13 -83.33 -25.43 -59.05
CA CYS A 13 -81.98 -25.06 -59.54
C CYS A 13 -81.12 -26.33 -59.69
N ILE A 14 -80.16 -26.31 -60.62
CA ILE A 14 -79.23 -27.44 -60.87
C ILE A 14 -78.56 -27.92 -59.57
N ASP A 15 -78.29 -27.00 -58.63
CA ASP A 15 -77.96 -27.29 -57.22
C ASP A 15 -78.85 -26.45 -56.29
N HIS A 16 -79.53 -27.10 -55.33
CA HIS A 16 -80.37 -26.46 -54.30
C HIS A 16 -79.61 -25.48 -53.41
N SER A 17 -78.30 -25.67 -53.27
CA SER A 17 -77.42 -24.87 -52.42
C SER A 17 -76.48 -23.93 -53.19
N CYS A 18 -76.54 -23.93 -54.54
CA CYS A 18 -75.61 -23.18 -55.39
C CYS A 18 -74.15 -23.35 -54.95
N SER A 19 -73.72 -24.60 -54.81
CA SER A 19 -72.40 -25.04 -54.36
C SER A 19 -71.97 -24.50 -52.98
N GLY A 20 -72.89 -23.97 -52.16
CA GLY A 20 -72.59 -23.29 -50.89
C GLY A 20 -72.07 -21.85 -51.03
N HIS A 21 -71.79 -21.42 -52.27
CA HIS A 21 -71.21 -20.12 -52.61
C HIS A 21 -72.22 -19.16 -53.23
N GLY A 22 -73.51 -19.49 -53.22
CA GLY A 22 -74.59 -18.63 -53.70
C GLY A 22 -75.94 -18.95 -53.08
N THR A 23 -77.00 -18.33 -53.61
CA THR A 23 -78.38 -18.57 -53.20
C THR A 23 -79.26 -18.82 -54.43
N CYS A 24 -80.03 -19.90 -54.41
CA CYS A 24 -80.95 -20.28 -55.50
C CYS A 24 -82.25 -19.47 -55.43
N VAL A 25 -82.61 -18.79 -56.51
CA VAL A 25 -83.88 -18.04 -56.63
C VAL A 25 -84.50 -18.32 -58.01
N SER A 26 -85.68 -18.95 -58.02
CA SER A 26 -86.48 -19.21 -59.24
C SER A 26 -85.73 -19.91 -60.38
N GLY A 27 -84.92 -20.93 -60.06
CA GLY A 27 -84.21 -21.76 -61.04
C GLY A 27 -82.82 -21.25 -61.47
N GLN A 28 -82.35 -20.12 -60.92
CA GLN A 28 -80.99 -19.60 -61.12
C GLN A 28 -80.24 -19.35 -59.81
N CYS A 29 -78.93 -19.58 -59.82
CA CYS A 29 -78.04 -19.31 -58.68
C CYS A 29 -77.41 -17.92 -58.75
N PHE A 30 -77.51 -17.15 -57.67
CA PHE A 30 -76.83 -15.85 -57.51
C PHE A 30 -75.61 -16.02 -56.58
N CYS A 31 -74.41 -15.74 -57.10
CA CYS A 31 -73.14 -16.06 -56.43
C CYS A 31 -72.62 -14.96 -55.51
N LYS A 32 -71.95 -15.35 -54.41
CA LYS A 32 -71.21 -14.46 -53.51
C LYS A 32 -69.94 -13.94 -54.19
N ALA A 33 -69.45 -12.77 -53.77
CA ALA A 33 -68.28 -12.12 -54.37
C ALA A 33 -67.05 -13.06 -54.43
N GLY A 34 -66.42 -13.16 -55.61
CA GLY A 34 -65.32 -14.09 -55.87
C GLY A 34 -65.75 -15.43 -56.50
N TRP A 35 -67.05 -15.66 -56.68
CA TRP A 35 -67.61 -16.85 -57.33
C TRP A 35 -68.59 -16.46 -58.45
N GLN A 36 -68.63 -17.26 -59.51
CA GLN A 36 -69.39 -17.07 -60.74
C GLN A 36 -69.84 -18.43 -61.32
N GLY A 37 -70.61 -18.41 -62.40
CA GLY A 37 -71.15 -19.62 -63.05
C GLY A 37 -72.56 -19.98 -62.59
N ASP A 38 -73.20 -20.87 -63.35
CA ASP A 38 -74.66 -21.14 -63.25
C ASP A 38 -75.09 -21.83 -61.94
N ASP A 39 -74.14 -22.41 -61.19
CA ASP A 39 -74.31 -23.02 -59.87
C ASP A 39 -73.32 -22.45 -58.83
N CYS A 40 -72.66 -21.34 -59.14
CA CYS A 40 -71.63 -20.67 -58.31
C CYS A 40 -70.41 -21.53 -57.96
N SER A 41 -70.13 -22.58 -58.74
CA SER A 41 -68.96 -23.45 -58.54
C SER A 41 -67.65 -22.89 -59.09
N ILE A 42 -67.70 -21.84 -59.92
CA ILE A 42 -66.52 -21.32 -60.63
C ILE A 42 -65.99 -20.09 -59.89
N VAL A 43 -64.69 -20.06 -59.59
CA VAL A 43 -64.07 -18.87 -58.98
C VAL A 43 -63.97 -17.74 -60.00
N ASP A 44 -64.34 -16.52 -59.61
CA ASP A 44 -64.18 -15.31 -60.42
C ASP A 44 -62.69 -14.91 -60.44
N GLN A 45 -62.01 -15.28 -61.54
CA GLN A 45 -60.59 -15.01 -61.74
C GLN A 45 -60.24 -13.52 -61.79
N GLN A 46 -61.20 -12.62 -62.05
CA GLN A 46 -60.93 -11.17 -62.02
C GLN A 46 -60.78 -10.64 -60.59
N VAL A 47 -61.46 -11.26 -59.61
CA VAL A 47 -61.34 -10.91 -58.19
C VAL A 47 -60.06 -11.49 -57.57
N TYR A 48 -59.56 -12.61 -58.11
CA TYR A 48 -58.33 -13.25 -57.63
C TYR A 48 -57.07 -12.36 -57.79
N GLN A 49 -57.08 -11.42 -58.74
CA GLN A 49 -56.01 -10.44 -58.95
C GLN A 49 -56.01 -9.28 -57.94
N CYS A 50 -57.07 -9.12 -57.15
CA CYS A 50 -57.22 -8.07 -56.14
C CYS A 50 -56.98 -8.56 -54.70
N LEU A 51 -56.62 -9.83 -54.52
CA LEU A 51 -56.31 -10.43 -53.21
C LEU A 51 -54.88 -10.08 -52.75
N PRO A 52 -54.62 -9.96 -51.44
CA PRO A 52 -53.27 -9.70 -50.94
C PRO A 52 -52.34 -10.84 -51.33
N GLY A 53 -51.23 -10.53 -52.03
CA GLY A 53 -50.28 -11.53 -52.50
C GLY A 53 -49.42 -12.20 -51.41
N CYS A 54 -49.77 -12.05 -50.12
CA CYS A 54 -49.04 -12.61 -48.97
C CYS A 54 -47.51 -12.45 -49.07
N SER A 55 -47.08 -11.26 -49.51
CA SER A 55 -45.67 -10.89 -49.74
C SER A 55 -44.88 -11.87 -50.61
N ASP A 56 -45.54 -12.61 -51.51
CA ASP A 56 -44.98 -13.68 -52.36
C ASP A 56 -44.34 -14.85 -51.57
N HIS A 57 -44.68 -14.97 -50.28
CA HIS A 57 -44.12 -15.95 -49.33
C HIS A 57 -45.21 -16.75 -48.59
N GLY A 58 -46.39 -16.83 -49.20
CA GLY A 58 -47.52 -17.61 -48.73
C GLY A 58 -48.67 -17.56 -49.72
N THR A 59 -49.74 -18.27 -49.40
CA THR A 59 -50.97 -18.30 -50.19
C THR A 59 -52.14 -17.76 -49.37
N TYR A 60 -52.92 -16.84 -49.95
CA TYR A 60 -54.09 -16.28 -49.29
C TYR A 60 -55.24 -17.28 -49.32
N ASP A 61 -55.71 -17.69 -48.15
CA ASP A 61 -56.83 -18.61 -48.02
C ASP A 61 -58.15 -17.82 -47.96
N LEU A 62 -59.02 -18.07 -48.94
CA LEU A 62 -60.29 -17.39 -49.13
C LEU A 62 -61.34 -17.77 -48.09
N ASP A 63 -61.24 -18.97 -47.51
CA ASP A 63 -62.21 -19.47 -46.54
C ASP A 63 -61.98 -18.89 -45.14
N THR A 64 -60.71 -18.64 -44.79
CA THR A 64 -60.31 -18.07 -43.49
C THR A 64 -60.01 -16.58 -43.52
N GLY A 65 -59.83 -15.99 -44.71
CA GLY A 65 -59.53 -14.56 -44.88
C GLY A 65 -58.14 -14.17 -44.36
N SER A 66 -57.16 -15.08 -44.43
CA SER A 66 -55.81 -14.86 -43.90
C SER A 66 -54.73 -15.49 -44.78
N CYS A 67 -53.50 -14.98 -44.70
CA CYS A 67 -52.35 -15.54 -45.41
C CYS A 67 -51.82 -16.79 -44.69
N ILE A 68 -51.71 -17.91 -45.41
CA ILE A 68 -51.01 -19.11 -44.96
C ILE A 68 -49.57 -19.02 -45.45
N CYS A 69 -48.62 -18.87 -44.52
CA CYS A 69 -47.22 -18.65 -44.84
C CYS A 69 -46.45 -19.92 -45.16
N ASP A 70 -45.49 -19.81 -46.07
CA ASP A 70 -44.56 -20.88 -46.41
C ASP A 70 -43.65 -21.23 -45.22
N ARG A 71 -43.02 -22.41 -45.25
CA ARG A 71 -42.30 -23.06 -44.13
C ARG A 71 -41.22 -22.21 -43.42
N HIS A 72 -40.81 -21.07 -43.97
CA HIS A 72 -39.80 -20.16 -43.41
C HIS A 72 -40.30 -18.73 -43.21
N TRP A 73 -41.62 -18.50 -43.24
CA TRP A 73 -42.24 -17.18 -43.13
C TRP A 73 -43.42 -17.21 -42.15
N THR A 74 -43.66 -16.10 -41.49
CA THR A 74 -44.68 -15.89 -40.45
C THR A 74 -45.15 -14.44 -40.47
N GLY A 75 -46.13 -14.10 -39.62
CA GLY A 75 -46.80 -12.80 -39.62
C GLY A 75 -48.05 -12.79 -40.50
N ILE A 76 -48.84 -11.72 -40.36
CA ILE A 76 -50.21 -11.61 -40.91
C ILE A 76 -50.24 -11.60 -42.45
N ASP A 77 -49.15 -11.16 -43.08
CA ASP A 77 -48.93 -11.06 -44.52
C ASP A 77 -47.69 -11.84 -44.99
N CYS A 78 -47.20 -12.78 -44.16
CA CYS A 78 -46.01 -13.59 -44.42
C CYS A 78 -44.72 -12.81 -44.71
N SER A 79 -44.63 -11.57 -44.22
CA SER A 79 -43.47 -10.70 -44.39
C SER A 79 -42.32 -10.98 -43.42
N GLN A 80 -42.52 -11.79 -42.38
CA GLN A 80 -41.52 -12.03 -41.33
C GLN A 80 -40.88 -13.40 -41.52
N ALA A 81 -39.55 -13.47 -41.67
CA ALA A 81 -38.87 -14.75 -41.77
C ALA A 81 -38.88 -15.50 -40.41
N VAL A 82 -39.20 -16.79 -40.43
CA VAL A 82 -39.13 -17.67 -39.24
C VAL A 82 -37.68 -17.95 -38.91
N CYS A 83 -37.22 -17.44 -37.77
CA CYS A 83 -35.85 -17.63 -37.31
C CYS A 83 -35.64 -19.09 -36.87
N SER A 84 -34.95 -19.86 -37.71
CA SER A 84 -34.80 -21.32 -37.57
C SER A 84 -33.48 -21.74 -36.88
N LEU A 85 -32.62 -20.78 -36.50
CA LEU A 85 -31.38 -21.09 -35.76
C LEU A 85 -31.67 -21.20 -34.27
N ASP A 86 -31.25 -22.32 -33.68
CA ASP A 86 -31.20 -22.50 -32.23
C ASP A 86 -29.96 -21.80 -31.66
N CYS A 87 -30.13 -20.57 -31.19
CA CYS A 87 -29.07 -19.74 -30.61
C CYS A 87 -28.74 -20.09 -29.15
N GLY A 88 -29.27 -21.22 -28.65
CA GLY A 88 -29.12 -21.64 -27.26
C GLY A 88 -29.77 -20.68 -26.25
N PRO A 89 -29.46 -20.83 -24.95
CA PRO A 89 -29.99 -19.97 -23.90
C PRO A 89 -29.29 -18.60 -23.81
N ASN A 90 -28.19 -18.39 -24.55
CA ASN A 90 -27.31 -17.22 -24.43
C ASN A 90 -27.31 -16.34 -25.69
N GLY A 91 -28.39 -16.38 -26.47
CA GLY A 91 -28.52 -15.59 -27.68
C GLY A 91 -29.93 -15.57 -28.25
N ILE A 92 -30.23 -14.52 -29.01
CA ILE A 92 -31.53 -14.29 -29.64
C ILE A 92 -31.36 -14.36 -31.16
N CYS A 93 -32.21 -15.13 -31.83
CA CYS A 93 -32.19 -15.26 -33.28
C CYS A 93 -32.83 -14.03 -33.94
N GLU A 94 -32.08 -13.29 -34.75
CA GLU A 94 -32.56 -12.15 -35.54
C GLU A 94 -32.17 -12.33 -37.01
N ASN A 95 -33.17 -12.34 -37.91
CA ASN A 95 -32.97 -12.42 -39.37
C ASN A 95 -32.04 -13.56 -39.84
N GLY A 96 -32.15 -14.75 -39.22
CA GLY A 96 -31.32 -15.91 -39.58
C GLY A 96 -29.87 -15.84 -39.08
N ARG A 97 -29.58 -14.99 -38.08
CA ARG A 97 -28.31 -14.93 -37.37
C ARG A 97 -28.54 -14.86 -35.86
N CYS A 98 -27.71 -15.53 -35.08
CA CYS A 98 -27.74 -15.41 -33.62
C CYS A 98 -27.05 -14.13 -33.16
N ARG A 99 -27.75 -13.30 -32.41
CA ARG A 99 -27.19 -12.20 -31.62
C ARG A 99 -26.93 -12.73 -30.21
N CYS A 100 -25.67 -12.83 -29.83
CA CYS A 100 -25.27 -13.39 -28.54
C CYS A 100 -25.38 -12.38 -27.41
N ASP A 101 -25.64 -12.88 -26.21
CA ASP A 101 -25.59 -12.10 -24.98
C ASP A 101 -24.14 -11.74 -24.61
N ASP A 102 -23.96 -10.71 -23.79
CA ASP A 102 -22.64 -10.23 -23.38
C ASP A 102 -21.75 -11.35 -22.81
N GLY A 103 -20.56 -11.52 -23.40
CA GLY A 103 -19.60 -12.57 -23.04
C GLY A 103 -19.72 -13.85 -23.86
N TRP A 104 -20.69 -13.96 -24.77
CA TRP A 104 -20.86 -15.11 -25.67
C TRP A 104 -20.62 -14.74 -27.14
N THR A 105 -20.10 -15.69 -27.90
CA THR A 105 -19.80 -15.56 -29.32
C THR A 105 -19.99 -16.90 -30.04
N GLY A 106 -19.66 -16.95 -31.33
CA GLY A 106 -19.90 -18.09 -32.20
C GLY A 106 -21.20 -17.96 -32.99
N SER A 107 -21.36 -18.78 -34.03
CA SER A 107 -22.55 -18.74 -34.90
C SER A 107 -23.85 -19.13 -34.20
N LEU A 108 -23.75 -19.82 -33.06
CA LEU A 108 -24.86 -20.29 -32.23
C LEU A 108 -24.77 -19.80 -30.77
N CYS A 109 -23.91 -18.81 -30.48
CA CYS A 109 -23.71 -18.28 -29.13
C CYS A 109 -23.30 -19.34 -28.09
N ASP A 110 -22.56 -20.35 -28.55
CA ASP A 110 -22.11 -21.51 -27.79
C ASP A 110 -20.67 -21.38 -27.27
N GLN A 111 -19.96 -20.31 -27.65
CA GLN A 111 -18.56 -20.08 -27.27
C GLN A 111 -18.46 -18.92 -26.30
N LEU A 112 -17.84 -19.16 -25.13
CA LEU A 112 -17.54 -18.07 -24.21
C LEU A 112 -16.37 -17.25 -24.74
N MET A 113 -16.54 -15.93 -24.81
CA MET A 113 -15.46 -15.02 -25.19
C MET A 113 -14.38 -15.01 -24.12
N CYS A 114 -13.12 -15.04 -24.55
CA CYS A 114 -12.02 -14.72 -23.66
C CYS A 114 -11.82 -13.22 -23.57
N ASP A 115 -11.16 -12.78 -22.51
CA ASP A 115 -10.71 -11.41 -22.35
C ASP A 115 -9.83 -11.00 -23.56
N PRO A 116 -10.01 -9.78 -24.12
CA PRO A 116 -9.20 -9.29 -25.23
C PRO A 116 -7.69 -9.34 -24.98
N ARG A 117 -7.25 -9.21 -23.72
CA ARG A 117 -5.83 -9.30 -23.31
C ARG A 117 -5.19 -10.64 -23.65
N CYS A 118 -6.00 -11.70 -23.77
CA CYS A 118 -5.55 -13.03 -24.18
C CYS A 118 -4.92 -13.04 -25.58
N ALA A 119 -5.36 -12.16 -26.48
CA ALA A 119 -5.00 -12.22 -27.90
C ALA A 119 -3.51 -11.98 -28.19
N GLU A 120 -2.78 -11.31 -27.29
CA GLU A 120 -1.36 -11.00 -27.49
C GLU A 120 -0.46 -12.23 -27.24
N HIS A 121 -0.74 -12.98 -26.18
CA HIS A 121 0.17 -14.01 -25.66
C HIS A 121 -0.51 -15.36 -25.37
N GLY A 122 -1.75 -15.55 -25.81
CA GLY A 122 -2.48 -16.78 -25.64
C GLY A 122 -3.46 -17.10 -26.77
N GLN A 123 -4.09 -18.26 -26.65
CA GLN A 123 -5.14 -18.72 -27.56
C GLN A 123 -6.41 -18.96 -26.74
N CYS A 124 -7.50 -18.29 -27.12
CA CYS A 124 -8.78 -18.47 -26.47
C CYS A 124 -9.35 -19.86 -26.76
N LYS A 125 -9.67 -20.63 -25.71
CA LYS A 125 -10.40 -21.89 -25.79
C LYS A 125 -11.60 -21.83 -24.85
N ASN A 126 -12.77 -21.54 -25.41
CA ASN A 126 -14.06 -21.50 -24.70
C ASN A 126 -13.99 -20.74 -23.36
N GLY A 127 -13.58 -19.48 -23.39
CA GLY A 127 -13.45 -18.62 -22.21
C GLY A 127 -12.19 -18.80 -21.36
N THR A 128 -11.36 -19.82 -21.64
CA THR A 128 -10.06 -20.00 -20.98
C THR A 128 -8.94 -19.57 -21.92
N CYS A 129 -8.07 -18.66 -21.48
CA CYS A 129 -6.88 -18.29 -22.24
C CYS A 129 -5.77 -19.32 -22.04
N VAL A 130 -5.32 -19.96 -23.12
CA VAL A 130 -4.18 -20.89 -23.08
C VAL A 130 -2.91 -20.14 -23.45
N CYS A 131 -2.01 -19.96 -22.50
CA CYS A 131 -0.81 -19.15 -22.69
C CYS A 131 0.24 -19.80 -23.58
N SER A 132 0.91 -18.96 -24.37
CA SER A 132 2.13 -19.30 -25.09
C SER A 132 3.32 -19.47 -24.13
N GLN A 133 4.39 -20.13 -24.58
CA GLN A 133 5.55 -20.42 -23.73
C GLN A 133 6.20 -19.13 -23.22
N GLY A 134 6.39 -19.03 -21.90
CA GLY A 134 6.97 -17.85 -21.25
C GLY A 134 5.95 -16.85 -20.72
N TRP A 135 4.65 -17.08 -20.93
CA TRP A 135 3.55 -16.27 -20.39
C TRP A 135 2.66 -17.09 -19.47
N ASN A 136 2.06 -16.44 -18.48
CA ASN A 136 1.18 -17.05 -17.50
C ASN A 136 0.08 -16.05 -17.06
N GLY A 137 -0.78 -16.49 -16.15
CA GLY A 137 -1.95 -15.71 -15.72
C GLY A 137 -3.24 -16.26 -16.31
N ARG A 138 -4.36 -15.65 -15.94
CA ARG A 138 -5.69 -15.92 -16.47
C ARG A 138 -5.84 -15.37 -17.89
N HIS A 139 -5.14 -14.27 -18.19
CA HIS A 139 -5.18 -13.56 -19.46
C HIS A 139 -3.86 -13.63 -20.23
N CYS A 140 -2.86 -14.35 -19.71
CA CYS A 140 -1.55 -14.52 -20.30
C CYS A 140 -0.73 -13.22 -20.41
N THR A 141 -0.99 -12.23 -19.55
CA THR A 141 -0.23 -10.96 -19.52
C THR A 141 0.86 -10.95 -18.46
N LEU A 142 0.91 -11.94 -17.57
CA LEU A 142 1.98 -12.05 -16.59
C LEU A 142 3.19 -12.78 -17.21
N PRO A 143 4.42 -12.29 -16.96
CA PRO A 143 5.62 -12.99 -17.39
C PRO A 143 5.76 -14.30 -16.61
N GLY A 144 5.92 -15.40 -17.33
CA GLY A 144 6.41 -16.66 -16.79
C GLY A 144 7.92 -16.65 -16.63
N CYS A 145 8.55 -17.78 -16.89
CA CYS A 145 9.99 -17.80 -17.07
C CYS A 145 10.35 -16.97 -18.30
N VAL A 146 11.03 -15.85 -18.07
CA VAL A 146 11.54 -14.95 -19.11
C VAL A 146 12.29 -15.78 -20.16
N ASN A 147 12.00 -15.56 -21.44
CA ASN A 147 12.56 -16.28 -22.59
C ASN A 147 12.48 -17.82 -22.52
N GLY A 148 11.60 -18.39 -21.68
CA GLY A 148 11.58 -19.84 -21.43
C GLY A 148 12.90 -20.36 -20.86
N CYS A 149 13.57 -19.57 -20.00
CA CYS A 149 14.91 -19.83 -19.48
C CYS A 149 15.96 -19.95 -20.59
N SER A 150 15.78 -19.21 -21.69
CA SER A 150 16.67 -19.18 -22.86
C SER A 150 17.03 -20.55 -23.42
N ARG A 151 16.22 -21.59 -23.14
CA ARG A 151 16.51 -23.02 -23.39
C ARG A 151 17.77 -23.57 -22.68
N HIS A 152 18.36 -22.78 -21.80
CA HIS A 152 19.50 -23.12 -20.95
C HIS A 152 19.08 -23.29 -19.48
N GLY A 153 17.82 -23.62 -19.24
CA GLY A 153 17.30 -23.87 -17.91
C GLY A 153 15.94 -24.53 -17.92
N GLN A 154 15.54 -25.01 -16.76
CA GLN A 154 14.22 -25.55 -16.50
C GLN A 154 13.38 -24.51 -15.77
N CYS A 155 12.18 -24.25 -16.30
CA CYS A 155 11.22 -23.37 -15.66
C CYS A 155 10.45 -24.13 -14.57
N THR A 156 10.56 -23.69 -13.33
CA THR A 156 9.87 -24.30 -12.18
C THR A 156 9.01 -23.27 -11.45
N MET A 157 7.89 -23.73 -10.88
CA MET A 157 7.03 -22.90 -10.03
C MET A 157 7.36 -23.17 -8.57
N GLU A 158 7.89 -22.17 -7.86
CA GLU A 158 8.26 -22.24 -6.45
C GLU A 158 7.46 -21.16 -5.70
N ASP A 159 6.70 -21.54 -4.66
CA ASP A 159 5.80 -20.64 -3.90
C ASP A 159 4.81 -19.79 -4.72
N GLY A 160 4.50 -20.23 -5.95
CA GLY A 160 3.59 -19.54 -6.87
C GLY A 160 4.25 -18.49 -7.77
N GLU A 161 5.58 -18.43 -7.80
CA GLU A 161 6.36 -17.66 -8.77
C GLU A 161 7.12 -18.58 -9.73
N TYR A 162 7.30 -18.14 -10.98
CA TYR A 162 8.07 -18.88 -11.97
C TYR A 162 9.53 -18.46 -11.91
N LYS A 163 10.42 -19.43 -11.72
CA LYS A 163 11.85 -19.22 -11.64
C LYS A 163 12.57 -20.14 -12.60
N CYS A 164 13.60 -19.61 -13.25
CA CYS A 164 14.51 -20.38 -14.07
C CYS A 164 15.59 -21.03 -13.21
N ILE A 165 15.69 -22.36 -13.29
CA ILE A 165 16.82 -23.13 -12.79
C ILE A 165 17.76 -23.35 -13.97
N CYS A 166 18.86 -22.60 -14.01
CA CYS A 166 19.82 -22.68 -15.10
C CYS A 166 20.62 -23.98 -15.05
N VAL A 167 20.93 -24.51 -16.24
CA VAL A 167 21.87 -25.62 -16.37
C VAL A 167 23.30 -25.14 -16.08
N GLU A 168 24.17 -26.06 -15.71
CA GLU A 168 25.56 -25.76 -15.38
C GLU A 168 26.24 -24.95 -16.51
N GLY A 169 26.90 -23.85 -16.15
CA GLY A 169 27.51 -22.92 -17.12
C GLY A 169 26.59 -21.80 -17.61
N TRP A 170 25.38 -21.66 -17.08
CA TRP A 170 24.48 -20.54 -17.37
C TRP A 170 23.92 -19.91 -16.11
N ALA A 171 23.71 -18.59 -16.13
CA ALA A 171 23.18 -17.80 -15.03
C ALA A 171 22.27 -16.68 -15.55
N GLY A 172 21.74 -15.88 -14.62
CA GLY A 172 20.78 -14.82 -14.90
C GLY A 172 19.35 -15.25 -14.60
N ASN A 173 18.43 -14.29 -14.61
CA ASN A 173 17.01 -14.51 -14.34
C ASN A 173 16.32 -15.39 -15.39
N ASP A 174 16.85 -15.44 -16.61
CA ASP A 174 16.36 -16.17 -17.76
C ASP A 174 17.40 -17.14 -18.35
N CYS A 175 18.49 -17.41 -17.62
CA CYS A 175 19.60 -18.25 -18.06
C CYS A 175 20.23 -17.83 -19.41
N SER A 176 20.19 -16.54 -19.75
CA SER A 176 20.83 -16.00 -20.96
C SER A 176 22.33 -15.74 -20.79
N ILE A 177 22.84 -15.75 -19.56
CA ILE A 177 24.23 -15.39 -19.27
C ILE A 177 25.08 -16.66 -19.27
N ALA A 178 25.96 -16.81 -20.25
CA ALA A 178 26.96 -17.87 -20.24
C ALA A 178 28.02 -17.59 -19.16
N LEU A 179 28.28 -18.57 -18.30
CA LEU A 179 29.36 -18.52 -17.32
C LEU A 179 30.66 -18.97 -17.99
N GLU A 180 31.74 -18.24 -17.75
CA GLU A 180 33.09 -18.51 -18.25
C GLU A 180 33.66 -19.82 -17.65
N MET A 181 33.27 -20.98 -18.19
CA MET A 181 33.69 -22.30 -17.69
C MET A 181 34.96 -22.86 -18.36
N ASN A 182 35.48 -22.24 -19.43
CA ASN A 182 36.57 -22.83 -20.23
C ASN A 182 37.79 -21.92 -20.37
N GLY A 183 38.80 -22.15 -19.53
CA GLY A 183 40.21 -21.94 -19.85
C GLY A 183 40.83 -20.57 -19.56
N MET A 184 40.05 -19.57 -19.17
CA MET A 184 40.55 -18.28 -18.71
C MET A 184 39.89 -17.91 -17.38
N THR A 185 40.18 -18.69 -16.34
CA THR A 185 39.65 -18.46 -15.00
C THR A 185 40.30 -17.21 -14.40
N ASP A 186 39.68 -16.06 -14.59
CA ASP A 186 39.92 -14.92 -13.70
C ASP A 186 39.02 -15.05 -12.46
N CYS A 187 39.56 -14.73 -11.30
CA CYS A 187 38.81 -14.77 -10.04
C CYS A 187 38.16 -13.41 -9.72
N SER A 188 38.06 -12.51 -10.70
CA SER A 188 37.39 -11.21 -10.54
C SER A 188 35.87 -11.40 -10.59
N ASP A 189 35.43 -12.32 -11.45
CA ASP A 189 34.02 -12.68 -11.59
C ASP A 189 33.49 -13.46 -10.38
N SER A 190 32.31 -13.05 -9.92
CA SER A 190 31.70 -13.63 -8.71
C SER A 190 31.24 -15.07 -8.91
N GLU A 191 30.96 -15.46 -10.15
CA GLU A 191 30.50 -16.80 -10.52
C GLU A 191 31.62 -17.84 -10.40
N CYS A 192 32.89 -17.42 -10.58
CA CYS A 192 34.06 -18.27 -10.41
C CYS A 192 34.31 -18.69 -8.96
N CYS A 193 33.70 -18.02 -7.97
CA CYS A 193 33.94 -18.30 -6.55
C CYS A 193 33.41 -19.67 -6.09
N VAL A 194 32.59 -20.35 -6.90
CA VAL A 194 32.15 -21.72 -6.65
C VAL A 194 33.27 -22.73 -6.97
N HIS A 195 34.19 -22.38 -7.88
CA HIS A 195 35.32 -23.23 -8.25
C HIS A 195 36.43 -23.19 -7.20
N SER A 196 37.03 -24.35 -6.93
CA SER A 196 38.11 -24.52 -5.94
C SER A 196 39.34 -23.65 -6.20
N ILE A 197 39.60 -23.26 -7.45
CA ILE A 197 40.73 -22.40 -7.83
C ILE A 197 40.56 -20.98 -7.28
N CYS A 198 39.34 -20.45 -7.24
CA CYS A 198 39.05 -19.08 -6.83
C CYS A 198 38.45 -18.98 -5.42
N ALA A 199 38.03 -20.09 -4.81
CA ALA A 199 37.38 -20.11 -3.49
C ALA A 199 38.20 -19.40 -2.38
N GLU A 200 39.53 -19.50 -2.42
CA GLU A 200 40.42 -18.84 -1.44
C GLU A 200 40.99 -17.50 -1.93
N HIS A 201 40.61 -17.04 -3.13
CA HIS A 201 41.08 -15.78 -3.68
C HIS A 201 40.46 -14.59 -2.94
N ILE A 202 41.20 -13.48 -2.79
CA ILE A 202 40.76 -12.28 -2.05
C ILE A 202 39.42 -11.71 -2.56
N MET A 203 39.16 -11.87 -3.86
CA MET A 203 37.93 -11.42 -4.51
C MET A 203 36.70 -12.28 -4.21
N CYS A 204 36.90 -13.50 -3.70
CA CYS A 204 35.85 -14.44 -3.34
C CYS A 204 35.67 -14.57 -1.81
N LEU A 205 36.41 -13.77 -1.03
CA LEU A 205 36.17 -13.67 0.40
C LEU A 205 34.75 -13.15 0.66
N ALA A 206 34.00 -13.91 1.45
CA ALA A 206 32.62 -13.64 1.80
C ALA A 206 32.44 -13.63 3.33
N SER A 207 31.41 -12.95 3.80
CA SER A 207 30.98 -13.09 5.20
C SER A 207 30.34 -14.46 5.44
N ASN A 208 30.38 -14.93 6.69
CA ASN A 208 29.69 -16.14 7.10
C ASN A 208 28.17 -16.00 6.91
N ASP A 209 27.48 -17.09 6.59
CA ASP A 209 26.02 -17.05 6.52
C ASP A 209 25.42 -16.85 7.93
N PRO A 210 24.53 -15.86 8.14
CA PRO A 210 23.96 -15.60 9.45
C PRO A 210 23.22 -16.79 10.08
N VAL A 211 22.57 -17.63 9.26
CA VAL A 211 21.84 -18.80 9.75
C VAL A 211 22.82 -19.87 10.23
N GLU A 212 23.91 -20.09 9.49
CA GLU A 212 24.98 -21.03 9.91
C GLU A 212 25.69 -20.58 11.19
N VAL A 213 25.98 -19.28 11.32
CA VAL A 213 26.54 -18.72 12.56
C VAL A 213 25.58 -19.00 13.73
N LEU A 214 24.29 -18.76 13.51
CA LEU A 214 23.27 -18.96 14.54
C LEU A 214 23.15 -20.41 14.99
N LEU A 215 23.30 -21.38 14.08
CA LEU A 215 23.28 -22.82 14.40
C LEU A 215 24.43 -23.24 15.35
N ARG A 216 25.53 -22.47 15.36
CA ARG A 216 26.67 -22.70 16.26
C ARG A 216 26.51 -21.99 17.61
N LYS A 217 25.48 -21.15 17.78
CA LYS A 217 25.24 -20.33 18.97
C LYS A 217 24.05 -20.86 19.76
N GLN A 218 24.03 -20.55 21.06
CA GLN A 218 22.87 -20.87 21.88
C GLN A 218 21.67 -20.00 21.46
N PRO A 219 20.45 -20.57 21.42
CA PRO A 219 19.26 -19.78 21.10
C PRO A 219 19.03 -18.71 22.17
N PRO A 220 18.61 -17.50 21.79
CA PRO A 220 18.33 -16.45 22.75
C PRO A 220 17.13 -16.81 23.64
N SER A 221 17.07 -16.21 24.83
CA SER A 221 15.91 -16.30 25.73
C SER A 221 14.61 -15.93 25.01
N VAL A 222 13.49 -16.54 25.42
CA VAL A 222 12.13 -16.17 24.97
C VAL A 222 11.76 -14.72 25.33
N THR A 223 12.41 -14.15 26.34
CA THR A 223 12.29 -12.74 26.76
C THR A 223 13.43 -11.86 26.23
N ALA A 224 14.24 -12.36 25.30
CA ALA A 224 15.39 -11.61 24.80
C ALA A 224 14.95 -10.31 24.11
N SER A 225 15.70 -9.24 24.38
CA SER A 225 15.51 -7.97 23.68
C SER A 225 15.80 -8.11 22.17
N PHE A 226 15.41 -7.12 21.37
CA PHE A 226 15.76 -7.11 19.95
C PHE A 226 17.28 -7.24 19.75
N TYR A 227 18.07 -6.43 20.46
CA TYR A 227 19.54 -6.50 20.44
C TYR A 227 20.07 -7.90 20.74
N GLN A 228 19.60 -8.54 21.81
CA GLN A 228 20.07 -9.88 22.19
C GLN A 228 19.79 -10.95 21.11
N ARG A 229 18.73 -10.77 20.30
CA ARG A 229 18.41 -11.68 19.19
C ARG A 229 19.32 -11.51 17.98
N VAL A 230 19.85 -10.30 17.74
CA VAL A 230 20.65 -9.95 16.55
C VAL A 230 22.12 -9.69 16.83
N LYS A 231 22.55 -9.57 18.10
CA LYS A 231 23.95 -9.30 18.48
C LYS A 231 24.93 -10.34 17.95
N PHE A 232 24.46 -11.55 17.66
CA PHE A 232 25.29 -12.60 17.08
C PHE A 232 25.99 -12.13 15.81
N LEU A 233 25.41 -11.19 15.03
CA LEU A 233 25.99 -10.64 13.81
C LEU A 233 27.34 -9.94 14.01
N ILE A 234 27.58 -9.36 15.19
CA ILE A 234 28.79 -8.58 15.51
C ILE A 234 29.74 -9.30 16.48
N GLU A 235 29.41 -10.52 16.90
CA GLU A 235 30.30 -11.34 17.74
C GLU A 235 31.54 -11.81 16.96
N GLU A 236 32.57 -12.27 17.66
CA GLU A 236 33.79 -12.79 17.02
C GLU A 236 33.49 -13.95 16.05
N ASN A 237 34.19 -13.96 14.91
CA ASN A 237 34.02 -14.93 13.82
C ASN A 237 32.57 -15.05 13.32
N SER A 238 31.87 -13.91 13.22
CA SER A 238 30.49 -13.82 12.74
C SER A 238 30.37 -13.19 11.35
N VAL A 239 29.32 -12.41 11.11
CA VAL A 239 28.93 -11.81 9.83
C VAL A 239 29.62 -10.47 9.62
N GLN A 240 29.72 -9.66 10.68
CA GLN A 240 30.36 -8.34 10.65
C GLN A 240 31.72 -8.40 11.35
N SER A 241 32.74 -7.90 10.67
CA SER A 241 34.12 -7.89 11.14
C SER A 241 34.50 -6.51 11.68
N TYR A 242 35.37 -6.47 12.70
CA TYR A 242 35.89 -5.24 13.31
C TYR A 242 34.81 -4.32 13.94
N ALA A 243 33.69 -4.90 14.39
CA ALA A 243 32.63 -4.17 15.06
C ALA A 243 32.97 -3.97 16.56
N HIS A 244 32.97 -2.72 17.01
CA HIS A 244 33.19 -2.35 18.41
C HIS A 244 31.86 -2.37 19.17
N MET A 245 31.70 -3.32 20.10
CA MET A 245 30.42 -3.54 20.79
C MET A 245 29.95 -2.35 21.64
N ASP A 246 30.87 -1.49 22.09
CA ASP A 246 30.61 -0.29 22.90
C ASP A 246 29.93 0.84 22.13
N GLU A 247 29.96 0.83 20.80
CA GLU A 247 29.26 1.80 19.96
C GLU A 247 27.76 1.49 19.81
N TYR A 248 27.33 0.28 20.15
CA TYR A 248 25.95 -0.17 19.95
C TYR A 248 25.08 0.07 21.18
N SER A 249 23.97 0.78 20.99
CA SER A 249 23.00 1.02 22.06
C SER A 249 21.87 -0.01 21.99
N GLU A 250 21.73 -0.84 23.03
CA GLU A 250 20.78 -1.97 23.05
C GLU A 250 19.33 -1.60 22.73
N SER A 251 18.92 -0.36 23.02
CA SER A 251 17.55 0.14 22.80
C SER A 251 17.32 0.71 21.39
N ARG A 252 18.38 0.90 20.60
CA ARG A 252 18.34 1.60 19.31
C ARG A 252 18.77 0.74 18.14
N VAL A 253 19.48 -0.35 18.37
CA VAL A 253 20.03 -1.18 17.29
C VAL A 253 18.98 -1.66 16.29
N SER A 254 19.39 -1.74 15.03
CA SER A 254 18.60 -2.25 13.92
C SER A 254 19.52 -2.96 12.92
N VAL A 255 18.95 -3.87 12.12
CA VAL A 255 19.68 -4.62 11.11
C VAL A 255 19.32 -4.09 9.74
N MET A 256 20.32 -3.73 8.95
CA MET A 256 20.15 -3.41 7.53
C MET A 256 20.55 -4.63 6.71
N ARG A 257 19.62 -5.14 5.90
CA ARG A 257 19.82 -6.28 5.01
C ARG A 257 19.60 -5.84 3.57
N GLY A 258 20.44 -6.27 2.65
CA GLY A 258 20.28 -5.97 1.23
C GLY A 258 21.00 -6.95 0.33
N GLN A 259 20.82 -6.75 -0.97
CA GLN A 259 21.48 -7.52 -2.01
C GLN A 259 22.22 -6.57 -2.95
N VAL A 260 23.46 -6.89 -3.30
CA VAL A 260 24.25 -6.14 -4.28
C VAL A 260 24.34 -6.96 -5.55
N VAL A 261 23.95 -6.37 -6.68
CA VAL A 261 23.82 -7.06 -7.96
C VAL A 261 24.50 -6.29 -9.09
N THR A 262 24.85 -7.00 -10.17
CA THR A 262 25.26 -6.38 -11.44
C THR A 262 24.03 -5.76 -12.15
N PRO A 263 24.23 -4.96 -13.21
CA PRO A 263 23.12 -4.48 -14.04
C PRO A 263 22.27 -5.62 -14.64
N GLN A 264 22.87 -6.80 -14.82
CA GLN A 264 22.20 -8.02 -15.30
C GLN A 264 21.51 -8.82 -14.18
N GLY A 265 21.57 -8.35 -12.93
CA GLY A 265 20.90 -8.97 -11.78
C GLY A 265 21.66 -10.12 -11.10
N LEU A 266 22.93 -10.35 -11.46
CA LEU A 266 23.76 -11.35 -10.80
C LEU A 266 24.30 -10.82 -9.47
N GLY A 267 24.29 -11.66 -8.44
CA GLY A 267 24.74 -11.28 -7.09
C GLY A 267 26.25 -11.16 -7.00
N ILE A 268 26.76 -10.02 -6.55
CA ILE A 268 28.20 -9.75 -6.49
C ILE A 268 28.75 -10.18 -5.13
N ILE A 269 29.70 -11.13 -5.11
CA ILE A 269 30.37 -11.62 -3.89
C ILE A 269 31.52 -10.67 -3.50
N GLY A 270 31.84 -10.52 -2.22
CA GLY A 270 33.03 -9.80 -1.77
C GLY A 270 32.98 -8.27 -1.88
N ILE A 271 31.78 -7.67 -2.00
CA ILE A 271 31.59 -6.22 -1.85
C ILE A 271 31.71 -5.88 -0.37
N ARG A 272 32.60 -4.94 -0.04
CA ARG A 272 32.70 -4.39 1.31
C ARG A 272 31.57 -3.41 1.56
N VAL A 273 30.76 -3.70 2.58
CA VAL A 273 29.65 -2.84 3.03
C VAL A 273 29.97 -2.34 4.45
N SER A 274 30.06 -1.02 4.62
CA SER A 274 30.35 -0.36 5.89
C SER A 274 29.50 0.89 6.09
N VAL A 275 29.38 1.36 7.34
CA VAL A 275 28.78 2.67 7.64
C VAL A 275 29.75 3.77 7.20
N ASP A 276 29.26 4.76 6.45
CA ASP A 276 30.09 5.86 5.94
C ASP A 276 30.71 6.67 7.09
N ARG A 277 32.00 6.98 6.96
CA ARG A 277 32.81 7.78 7.93
C ARG A 277 32.91 7.21 9.35
N ASP A 278 32.37 6.04 9.63
CA ASP A 278 32.24 5.52 10.99
C ASP A 278 32.76 4.08 11.11
N SER A 279 34.09 3.95 11.05
CA SER A 279 34.78 2.65 10.96
C SER A 279 34.59 1.73 12.18
N ARG A 280 34.18 2.28 13.33
CA ARG A 280 33.98 1.51 14.57
C ARG A 280 32.75 0.59 14.53
N PHE A 281 31.80 0.87 13.62
CA PHE A 281 30.73 -0.07 13.31
C PHE A 281 31.26 -1.30 12.54
N GLY A 282 32.51 -1.31 12.08
CA GLY A 282 33.04 -2.43 11.30
C GLY A 282 32.45 -2.53 9.89
N PHE A 283 32.61 -3.69 9.25
CA PHE A 283 32.12 -3.94 7.91
C PHE A 283 31.72 -5.40 7.71
N THR A 284 30.91 -5.67 6.69
CA THR A 284 30.64 -7.02 6.19
C THR A 284 31.02 -7.15 4.72
N LEU A 285 31.22 -8.37 4.25
CA LEU A 285 31.44 -8.69 2.85
C LEU A 285 30.18 -9.36 2.30
N THR A 286 29.75 -9.01 1.09
CA THR A 286 28.62 -9.69 0.47
C THR A 286 28.94 -11.17 0.25
N ARG A 287 27.97 -12.02 0.59
CA ARG A 287 28.06 -13.49 0.44
C ARG A 287 27.50 -13.94 -0.91
N GLN A 288 27.36 -15.25 -1.09
CA GLN A 288 26.76 -15.84 -2.29
C GLN A 288 25.41 -15.18 -2.61
N GLY A 289 25.21 -14.86 -3.89
CA GLY A 289 24.03 -14.12 -4.36
C GLY A 289 24.03 -12.63 -3.98
N GLY A 290 25.13 -12.09 -3.46
CA GLY A 290 25.30 -10.65 -3.20
C GLY A 290 24.64 -10.15 -1.91
N TRP A 291 24.21 -11.03 -1.02
CA TRP A 291 23.53 -10.63 0.21
C TRP A 291 24.49 -10.08 1.27
N PHE A 292 24.02 -9.12 2.06
CA PHE A 292 24.73 -8.61 3.24
C PHE A 292 23.76 -8.34 4.39
N ASP A 293 24.26 -8.39 5.61
CA ASP A 293 23.55 -8.00 6.83
C ASP A 293 24.51 -7.17 7.69
N VAL A 294 24.12 -5.95 8.06
CA VAL A 294 24.92 -5.02 8.86
C VAL A 294 24.09 -4.56 10.05
N LEU A 295 24.67 -4.61 11.25
CA LEU A 295 24.08 -4.07 12.46
C LEU A 295 24.46 -2.60 12.63
N VAL A 296 23.47 -1.73 12.88
CA VAL A 296 23.64 -0.27 13.01
C VAL A 296 22.78 0.26 14.16
N ASN A 297 23.03 1.50 14.62
CA ASN A 297 22.11 2.21 15.50
C ASN A 297 20.98 2.84 14.67
N GLY A 298 19.73 2.49 14.97
CA GLY A 298 18.54 3.08 14.36
C GLY A 298 18.09 4.40 15.00
N GLY A 299 17.01 4.95 14.44
CA GLY A 299 16.37 6.21 14.83
C GLY A 299 16.52 7.35 13.82
N GLY A 300 17.36 7.17 12.81
CA GLY A 300 17.68 8.18 11.80
C GLY A 300 18.12 7.52 10.51
N ALA A 301 18.64 8.33 9.58
CA ALA A 301 19.20 7.83 8.34
C ALA A 301 20.62 7.32 8.57
N VAL A 302 20.91 6.18 7.97
CA VAL A 302 22.24 5.57 7.97
C VAL A 302 22.73 5.54 6.53
N THR A 303 23.97 5.99 6.32
CA THR A 303 24.62 5.96 5.01
C THR A 303 25.55 4.76 4.94
N LEU A 304 25.27 3.84 4.02
CA LEU A 304 26.12 2.69 3.73
C LEU A 304 27.04 3.01 2.55
N GLN A 305 28.27 2.54 2.63
CA GLN A 305 29.29 2.62 1.60
C GLN A 305 29.57 1.23 1.04
N PHE A 306 29.58 1.12 -0.29
CA PHE A 306 29.83 -0.11 -1.04
C PHE A 306 31.13 0.04 -1.81
N GLN A 307 32.10 -0.86 -1.58
CA GLN A 307 33.42 -0.80 -2.19
C GLN A 307 33.91 -2.17 -2.66
N ARG A 308 34.32 -2.25 -3.93
CA ARG A 308 35.10 -3.36 -4.52
C ARG A 308 35.62 -2.94 -5.88
N SER A 309 36.91 -3.13 -6.17
CA SER A 309 37.43 -2.98 -7.54
C SER A 309 36.88 -4.12 -8.42
N PRO A 310 36.50 -3.90 -9.70
CA PRO A 310 36.63 -2.69 -10.53
C PRO A 310 35.41 -1.76 -10.51
N PHE A 311 34.48 -1.90 -9.56
CA PHE A 311 33.26 -1.11 -9.50
C PHE A 311 33.48 0.29 -8.93
N ARG A 312 32.68 1.27 -9.39
CA ARG A 312 32.63 2.62 -8.79
C ARG A 312 32.16 2.52 -7.33
N PRO A 313 32.85 3.13 -6.36
CA PRO A 313 32.35 3.23 -4.99
C PRO A 313 30.98 3.90 -4.98
N LEU A 314 30.03 3.32 -4.26
CA LEU A 314 28.66 3.80 -4.18
C LEU A 314 28.27 4.04 -2.73
N THR A 315 27.48 5.08 -2.47
CA THR A 315 26.89 5.34 -1.15
C THR A 315 25.37 5.35 -1.24
N ARG A 316 24.69 4.80 -0.23
CA ARG A 316 23.22 4.83 -0.13
C ARG A 316 22.80 5.20 1.28
N THR A 317 21.95 6.22 1.38
CA THR A 317 21.38 6.69 2.66
C THR A 317 19.96 6.20 2.80
N VAL A 318 19.63 5.56 3.92
CA VAL A 318 18.30 4.99 4.18
C VAL A 318 17.86 5.28 5.61
N PHE A 319 16.59 5.61 5.81
CA PHE A 319 16.00 5.75 7.13
C PHE A 319 15.88 4.39 7.83
N VAL A 320 16.47 4.28 9.03
CA VAL A 320 16.49 3.04 9.82
C VAL A 320 15.71 3.29 11.11
N PRO A 321 14.51 2.70 11.30
CA PRO A 321 13.77 2.77 12.56
C PRO A 321 14.49 2.04 13.70
N TRP A 322 14.08 2.24 14.95
CA TRP A 322 14.63 1.52 16.10
C TRP A 322 14.12 0.07 16.18
N ASN A 323 15.00 -0.87 16.56
CA ASN A 323 14.66 -2.26 16.86
C ASN A 323 13.93 -3.01 15.74
N GLN A 324 14.36 -2.82 14.49
CA GLN A 324 13.77 -3.46 13.33
C GLN A 324 14.82 -4.02 12.36
N ILE A 325 14.40 -4.98 11.54
CA ILE A 325 15.20 -5.49 10.40
C ILE A 325 14.68 -4.81 9.13
N VAL A 326 15.48 -3.91 8.57
CA VAL A 326 15.19 -3.14 7.36
C VAL A 326 15.75 -3.86 6.16
N VAL A 327 14.90 -4.09 5.15
CA VAL A 327 15.30 -4.69 3.86
C VAL A 327 15.45 -3.57 2.84
N LEU A 328 16.63 -3.48 2.25
CA LEU A 328 17.01 -2.50 1.23
C LEU A 328 16.63 -3.00 -0.16
N PRO A 329 16.28 -2.10 -1.11
CA PRO A 329 16.18 -2.47 -2.51
C PRO A 329 17.53 -2.98 -3.04
N PRO A 330 17.55 -3.85 -4.07
CA PRO A 330 18.80 -4.32 -4.67
C PRO A 330 19.68 -3.16 -5.14
N VAL A 331 20.95 -3.19 -4.72
CA VAL A 331 21.95 -2.17 -5.04
C VAL A 331 22.68 -2.61 -6.30
N GLN A 332 22.50 -1.88 -7.41
CA GLN A 332 23.22 -2.15 -8.65
C GLN A 332 24.58 -1.46 -8.66
N MET A 333 25.65 -2.21 -8.93
CA MET A 333 27.03 -1.70 -9.06
C MET A 333 27.40 -1.58 -10.55
N GLN A 334 28.12 -0.51 -10.92
CA GLN A 334 28.61 -0.27 -12.28
C GLN A 334 30.14 -0.33 -12.34
N ILE A 335 30.68 -0.80 -13.46
CA ILE A 335 32.12 -0.95 -13.69
C ILE A 335 32.73 0.42 -14.03
N ASN A 336 33.99 0.64 -13.66
CA ASN A 336 34.78 1.82 -14.03
C ASN A 336 35.14 1.81 -15.53
N ASP A 337 34.20 2.08 -16.43
CA ASP A 337 34.53 2.45 -17.80
C ASP A 337 34.63 3.98 -17.92
N ASN A 338 35.67 4.45 -18.61
CA ASN A 338 36.05 5.87 -18.77
C ASN A 338 35.15 6.65 -19.75
N ASP A 339 33.92 6.19 -20.01
CA ASP A 339 32.99 6.95 -20.82
C ASP A 339 32.28 8.00 -19.95
N GLU A 340 32.80 9.23 -20.01
CA GLU A 340 32.17 10.45 -19.48
C GLU A 340 30.86 10.74 -20.24
N HIS A 341 29.77 9.99 -20.04
CA HIS A 341 28.41 10.44 -20.37
C HIS A 341 27.44 10.06 -19.23
N ASP A 342 26.79 11.09 -18.71
CA ASP A 342 25.70 11.11 -17.71
C ASP A 342 26.04 10.80 -16.24
N ASP A 343 26.51 11.83 -15.52
CA ASP A 343 26.26 12.01 -14.08
C ASP A 343 24.76 12.22 -13.85
N ILE A 344 24.00 11.12 -13.87
CA ILE A 344 22.68 11.10 -13.24
C ILE A 344 22.74 10.04 -12.16
N SER A 345 22.63 10.50 -10.92
CA SER A 345 22.36 9.69 -9.74
C SER A 345 20.98 9.04 -9.88
N PHE A 346 20.85 8.05 -10.77
CA PHE A 346 19.65 7.26 -10.91
C PHE A 346 19.57 6.30 -9.71
N ILE A 347 18.50 6.42 -8.94
CA ILE A 347 17.98 5.30 -8.18
C ILE A 347 17.74 4.19 -9.21
N SER A 348 18.55 3.13 -9.12
CA SER A 348 18.43 1.94 -9.95
C SER A 348 16.99 1.45 -9.84
N VAL A 349 16.22 1.59 -10.91
CA VAL A 349 14.92 0.92 -11.02
C VAL A 349 15.24 -0.57 -10.85
N PRO A 350 14.68 -1.26 -9.83
CA PRO A 350 14.96 -2.66 -9.67
C PRO A 350 14.57 -3.39 -10.96
N SER A 351 15.41 -4.33 -11.39
CA SER A 351 15.17 -5.16 -12.59
C SER A 351 13.83 -5.90 -12.53
N ASN A 352 13.24 -6.03 -11.33
CA ASN A 352 11.83 -6.32 -11.13
C ASN A 352 11.13 -5.13 -10.45
N LEU A 353 10.25 -4.46 -11.21
CA LEU A 353 9.46 -3.30 -10.78
C LEU A 353 8.66 -3.56 -9.49
N ALA A 354 8.32 -4.82 -9.19
CA ALA A 354 7.59 -5.20 -7.99
C ALA A 354 8.37 -5.00 -6.69
N TYR A 355 9.70 -4.77 -6.74
CA TYR A 355 10.51 -4.37 -5.58
C TYR A 355 10.59 -2.85 -5.39
N SER A 356 10.00 -2.06 -6.28
CA SER A 356 10.09 -0.59 -6.21
C SER A 356 9.47 0.00 -4.93
N PHE A 357 8.57 -0.70 -4.25
CA PHE A 357 8.01 -0.27 -2.95
C PHE A 357 9.02 -0.20 -1.80
N LEU A 358 10.17 -0.90 -1.94
CA LEU A 358 11.28 -0.79 -0.99
C LEU A 358 12.05 0.51 -1.17
N SER A 359 11.93 1.15 -2.33
CA SER A 359 12.48 2.48 -2.54
C SER A 359 11.53 3.49 -1.91
N THR A 360 12.07 4.33 -1.02
CA THR A 360 11.35 5.52 -0.55
C THR A 360 11.24 6.46 -1.75
N SER A 361 10.13 6.39 -2.48
CA SER A 361 9.87 7.25 -3.63
C SER A 361 9.77 8.71 -3.16
N HIS A 362 10.80 9.50 -3.41
CA HIS A 362 10.77 10.95 -3.19
C HIS A 362 10.21 11.68 -4.42
N TYR A 363 9.52 12.80 -4.17
CA TYR A 363 9.06 13.72 -5.20
C TYR A 363 10.28 14.20 -6.00
N ARG A 364 10.42 13.72 -7.25
CA ARG A 364 11.57 14.07 -8.09
C ARG A 364 11.48 15.53 -8.52
N PHE A 365 12.43 16.36 -8.10
CA PHE A 365 12.69 17.66 -8.68
C PHE A 365 13.57 17.43 -9.92
N LEU A 366 12.96 17.34 -11.09
CA LEU A 366 13.72 17.31 -12.34
C LEU A 366 14.16 18.73 -12.68
N GLU A 367 15.47 18.92 -12.89
CA GLU A 367 16.03 20.08 -13.57
C GLU A 367 15.49 20.13 -15.02
N ASP A 368 15.11 21.34 -15.43
CA ASP A 368 14.64 21.75 -16.75
C ASP A 368 13.38 21.07 -17.34
N ASN A 369 12.32 21.88 -17.40
CA ASN A 369 10.95 21.62 -17.86
C ASN A 369 10.09 20.72 -16.94
N PRO A 370 8.97 21.24 -16.38
CA PRO A 370 7.93 20.42 -15.80
C PRO A 370 7.21 19.70 -16.94
N SER A 371 7.85 18.66 -17.46
CA SER A 371 7.15 17.69 -18.28
C SER A 371 6.06 17.03 -17.39
N PRO A 372 4.86 16.75 -17.92
CA PRO A 372 3.71 16.22 -17.17
C PRO A 372 3.89 14.74 -16.75
N ILE A 373 5.10 14.35 -16.35
CA ILE A 373 5.61 12.97 -16.38
C ILE A 373 5.51 12.25 -15.02
N ALA A 374 5.22 12.95 -13.92
CA ALA A 374 5.10 12.35 -12.58
C ALA A 374 3.65 12.18 -12.07
N ILE A 375 2.64 12.71 -12.78
CA ILE A 375 1.24 12.68 -12.34
C ILE A 375 0.50 11.57 -13.09
N CYS A 376 0.10 10.51 -12.39
CA CYS A 376 -0.75 9.46 -12.95
C CYS A 376 -2.21 9.92 -12.94
N LEU A 377 -2.68 10.53 -14.02
CA LEU A 377 -4.02 11.12 -14.09
C LEU A 377 -5.16 10.11 -13.95
N GLU A 378 -4.94 8.89 -14.42
CA GLU A 378 -5.94 7.82 -14.44
C GLU A 378 -6.08 7.08 -13.12
N HIS A 379 -5.11 7.21 -12.21
CA HIS A 379 -5.18 6.57 -10.92
C HIS A 379 -6.24 7.22 -10.03
N ASP A 380 -7.25 6.43 -9.66
CA ASP A 380 -8.33 6.80 -8.77
C ASP A 380 -8.08 6.26 -7.35
N HIS A 381 -7.72 7.17 -6.43
CA HIS A 381 -7.41 6.89 -5.03
C HIS A 381 -8.62 6.51 -4.16
N GLU A 382 -9.85 6.60 -4.68
CA GLU A 382 -11.07 6.14 -3.99
C GLU A 382 -11.42 4.72 -4.43
N LEU A 383 -11.47 4.50 -5.76
CA LEU A 383 -11.79 3.19 -6.33
C LEU A 383 -10.71 2.14 -5.99
N LEU A 384 -9.43 2.53 -6.05
CA LEU A 384 -8.28 1.68 -5.74
C LEU A 384 -7.82 1.90 -4.29
N SER A 385 -8.67 1.50 -3.35
CA SER A 385 -8.37 1.56 -1.92
C SER A 385 -8.38 0.16 -1.29
N PRO A 386 -7.22 -0.39 -0.88
CA PRO A 386 -7.17 -1.76 -0.39
C PRO A 386 -7.76 -1.89 1.02
N HIS A 387 -8.36 -3.05 1.30
CA HIS A 387 -8.86 -3.40 2.62
C HIS A 387 -8.07 -4.56 3.23
N LEU A 388 -7.49 -4.35 4.41
CA LEU A 388 -6.62 -5.32 5.10
C LEU A 388 -7.32 -5.83 6.37
N THR A 389 -7.41 -7.14 6.52
CA THR A 389 -7.98 -7.79 7.72
C THR A 389 -7.01 -8.86 8.23
N SER A 390 -6.53 -8.72 9.45
CA SER A 390 -5.63 -9.70 10.10
C SER A 390 -6.38 -10.63 11.05
N THR A 391 -5.76 -11.75 11.43
CA THR A 391 -6.27 -12.62 12.51
C THR A 391 -5.92 -12.16 13.91
N TRP A 392 -5.23 -11.02 14.07
CA TRP A 392 -4.85 -10.55 15.40
C TRP A 392 -6.07 -10.02 16.15
N MET A 393 -6.37 -10.64 17.31
CA MET A 393 -7.47 -10.28 18.19
C MET A 393 -6.97 -10.19 19.64
N PRO A 394 -6.60 -8.99 20.14
CA PRO A 394 -5.87 -8.84 21.39
C PRO A 394 -6.63 -9.24 22.65
N ASN A 395 -7.96 -9.43 22.60
CA ASN A 395 -8.77 -9.84 23.75
C ASN A 395 -9.96 -10.74 23.34
N GLY A 396 -9.94 -11.32 22.14
CA GLY A 396 -11.05 -12.14 21.62
C GLY A 396 -11.12 -13.55 22.22
N ILE A 397 -10.07 -13.97 22.94
CA ILE A 397 -9.92 -15.33 23.45
C ILE A 397 -9.93 -15.28 24.98
N GLY A 398 -11.12 -15.44 25.58
CA GLY A 398 -11.23 -15.72 27.01
C GLY A 398 -10.66 -17.09 27.36
N SER A 399 -10.52 -17.40 28.65
CA SER A 399 -10.32 -18.79 29.05
C SER A 399 -11.08 -19.10 30.33
N VAL A 400 -11.60 -20.33 30.39
CA VAL A 400 -12.13 -20.92 31.63
C VAL A 400 -11.35 -22.19 31.89
N PRO A 401 -10.60 -22.28 33.01
CA PRO A 401 -9.83 -23.47 33.35
C PRO A 401 -10.75 -24.67 33.61
N GLY A 402 -10.27 -25.88 33.30
CA GLY A 402 -11.00 -27.14 33.54
C GLY A 402 -12.06 -27.49 32.49
N LYS A 403 -12.17 -26.74 31.39
CA LYS A 403 -13.14 -26.98 30.32
C LYS A 403 -12.51 -26.90 28.93
N ASN A 404 -13.06 -27.69 28.03
CA ASN A 404 -12.69 -27.68 26.61
C ASN A 404 -13.51 -26.61 25.88
N PHE A 405 -12.86 -25.87 24.99
CA PHE A 405 -13.50 -24.79 24.22
C PHE A 405 -13.05 -24.80 22.77
N ILE A 406 -13.96 -24.37 21.91
CA ILE A 406 -13.70 -24.06 20.51
C ILE A 406 -13.96 -22.56 20.34
N PHE A 407 -12.90 -21.81 20.02
CA PHE A 407 -12.98 -20.41 19.65
C PHE A 407 -13.26 -20.32 18.16
N ALA A 408 -14.51 -20.07 17.77
CA ALA A 408 -14.93 -20.09 16.36
C ALA A 408 -14.26 -18.97 15.54
N GLU A 409 -14.06 -17.80 16.16
CA GLU A 409 -13.51 -16.59 15.54
C GLU A 409 -12.04 -16.77 15.13
N THR A 410 -11.28 -17.49 15.94
CA THR A 410 -9.85 -17.75 15.71
C THR A 410 -9.59 -19.19 15.24
N GLN A 411 -10.61 -20.04 15.18
CA GLN A 411 -10.48 -21.46 14.85
C GLN A 411 -9.48 -22.18 15.76
N VAL A 412 -9.44 -21.79 17.04
CA VAL A 412 -8.55 -22.36 18.06
C VAL A 412 -9.34 -23.34 18.92
N VAL A 413 -8.80 -24.54 19.09
CA VAL A 413 -9.24 -25.52 20.09
C VAL A 413 -8.39 -25.38 21.35
N GLN A 414 -9.07 -25.38 22.51
CA GLN A 414 -8.50 -25.48 23.85
C GLN A 414 -8.97 -26.78 24.51
N GLU A 415 -8.02 -27.54 25.04
CA GLU A 415 -8.24 -28.80 25.76
C GLU A 415 -7.70 -28.68 27.19
N SER A 416 -8.42 -29.27 28.15
CA SER A 416 -8.06 -29.23 29.57
C SER A 416 -8.16 -30.62 30.19
N LEU A 417 -7.07 -31.11 30.77
CA LEU A 417 -6.98 -32.42 31.43
C LEU A 417 -6.61 -32.25 32.90
N LYS A 418 -7.48 -32.69 33.82
CA LYS A 418 -7.18 -32.65 35.26
C LYS A 418 -6.13 -33.69 35.63
N ILE A 419 -5.10 -33.30 36.38
CA ILE A 419 -4.09 -34.23 36.90
C ILE A 419 -4.67 -34.92 38.15
N PRO A 420 -4.83 -36.26 38.15
CA PRO A 420 -5.37 -36.99 39.30
C PRO A 420 -4.56 -36.72 40.57
N GLY A 421 -5.25 -36.46 41.69
CA GLY A 421 -4.61 -36.16 42.98
C GLY A 421 -4.21 -34.69 43.18
N SER A 422 -4.53 -33.80 42.24
CA SER A 422 -4.34 -32.35 42.38
C SER A 422 -5.54 -31.57 41.83
N GLU A 423 -5.61 -30.26 42.13
CA GLU A 423 -6.54 -29.32 41.47
C GLU A 423 -5.94 -28.67 40.21
N ILE A 424 -4.76 -29.13 39.78
CA ILE A 424 -4.03 -28.58 38.63
C ILE A 424 -4.52 -29.25 37.34
N HIS A 425 -4.68 -28.44 36.30
CA HIS A 425 -5.02 -28.92 34.97
C HIS A 425 -3.84 -28.72 34.01
N LEU A 426 -3.64 -29.72 33.14
CA LEU A 426 -2.88 -29.57 31.91
C LEU A 426 -3.78 -28.88 30.87
N LEU A 427 -3.27 -27.83 30.26
CA LEU A 427 -3.96 -27.06 29.24
C LEU A 427 -3.19 -27.12 27.92
N TYR A 428 -3.91 -27.37 26.83
CA TYR A 428 -3.40 -27.28 25.47
C TYR A 428 -4.18 -26.26 24.65
N LYS A 429 -3.48 -25.45 23.85
CA LYS A 429 -4.07 -24.56 22.85
C LYS A 429 -3.45 -24.80 21.48
N SER A 430 -4.30 -25.08 20.50
CA SER A 430 -3.85 -25.25 19.10
C SER A 430 -3.18 -24.01 18.49
N SER A 431 -3.40 -22.80 19.01
CA SER A 431 -2.70 -21.57 18.59
C SER A 431 -1.18 -21.62 18.85
N GLN A 432 -0.75 -22.44 19.81
CA GLN A 432 0.65 -22.65 20.18
C GLN A 432 1.36 -23.63 19.26
N ALA A 433 0.61 -24.43 18.48
CA ALA A 433 1.19 -25.37 17.53
C ALA A 433 1.91 -24.63 16.39
N SER A 434 3.05 -25.16 15.94
CA SER A 434 3.84 -24.57 14.85
C SER A 434 3.11 -24.49 13.51
N GLY A 435 2.06 -25.31 13.33
CA GLY A 435 1.20 -25.26 12.14
C GLY A 435 0.23 -24.07 12.11
N TYR A 436 -0.04 -23.44 13.26
CA TYR A 436 -0.97 -22.31 13.34
C TYR A 436 -0.28 -21.01 12.90
N ARG A 437 -0.52 -20.64 11.63
CA ARG A 437 0.06 -19.47 10.97
C ARG A 437 -0.76 -18.21 11.24
N SER A 438 -0.08 -17.08 11.27
CA SER A 438 -0.73 -15.77 11.37
C SER A 438 -1.02 -15.25 9.98
N ILE A 439 -2.26 -14.84 9.70
CA ILE A 439 -2.69 -14.51 8.33
C ILE A 439 -3.18 -13.07 8.21
N VAL A 440 -2.98 -12.50 7.03
CA VAL A 440 -3.60 -11.25 6.59
C VAL A 440 -4.37 -11.53 5.31
N ARG A 441 -5.67 -11.21 5.33
CA ARG A 441 -6.53 -11.21 4.15
C ARG A 441 -6.55 -9.80 3.58
N MET A 442 -6.32 -9.69 2.28
CA MET A 442 -6.20 -8.42 1.55
C MET A 442 -7.21 -8.43 0.41
N GLN A 443 -8.12 -7.47 0.41
CA GLN A 443 -8.93 -7.12 -0.76
C GLN A 443 -8.14 -6.07 -1.56
N LEU A 444 -7.68 -6.42 -2.75
CA LEU A 444 -6.79 -5.59 -3.56
C LEU A 444 -7.56 -4.67 -4.52
N THR A 445 -8.66 -5.16 -5.09
CA THR A 445 -9.55 -4.42 -5.99
C THR A 445 -11.02 -4.65 -5.62
N HIS A 446 -11.88 -3.70 -5.96
CA HIS A 446 -13.33 -3.79 -5.78
C HIS A 446 -14.01 -4.45 -7.00
N ASP A 447 -15.34 -4.44 -7.03
CA ASP A 447 -16.16 -4.94 -8.15
C ASP A 447 -15.94 -4.15 -9.45
N ARG A 448 -15.60 -2.87 -9.33
CA ARG A 448 -15.21 -1.99 -10.45
C ARG A 448 -13.73 -1.64 -10.36
N ILE A 449 -13.06 -1.63 -11.50
CA ILE A 449 -11.65 -1.21 -11.65
C ILE A 449 -11.53 -0.26 -12.85
N PRO A 450 -10.54 0.64 -12.88
CA PRO A 450 -10.25 1.44 -14.06
C PRO A 450 -9.80 0.56 -15.23
N ASP A 451 -10.29 0.84 -16.45
CA ASP A 451 -9.95 0.06 -17.66
C ASP A 451 -8.45 0.10 -18.01
N THR A 452 -7.74 1.11 -17.51
CA THR A 452 -6.31 1.30 -17.78
C THR A 452 -5.41 0.57 -16.79
N LEU A 453 -5.98 -0.04 -15.74
CA LEU A 453 -5.24 -0.84 -14.78
C LEU A 453 -4.83 -2.17 -15.43
N THR A 454 -3.54 -2.48 -15.38
CA THR A 454 -2.96 -3.67 -16.04
C THR A 454 -2.53 -4.72 -15.02
N HIS A 455 -1.80 -4.31 -13.98
CA HIS A 455 -1.34 -5.19 -12.92
C HIS A 455 -1.55 -4.60 -11.53
N VAL A 456 -1.62 -5.51 -10.55
CA VAL A 456 -1.65 -5.20 -9.13
C VAL A 456 -0.53 -5.94 -8.43
N HIS A 457 0.34 -5.21 -7.75
CA HIS A 457 1.49 -5.74 -7.03
C HIS A 457 1.22 -5.75 -5.52
N VAL A 458 1.68 -6.79 -4.84
CA VAL A 458 1.63 -6.95 -3.39
C VAL A 458 3.04 -7.16 -2.88
N GLY A 459 3.50 -6.29 -2.00
CA GLY A 459 4.74 -6.42 -1.25
C GLY A 459 4.45 -6.54 0.24
N VAL A 460 4.98 -7.57 0.90
CA VAL A 460 4.87 -7.78 2.35
C VAL A 460 6.25 -7.89 2.95
N GLN A 461 6.55 -7.03 3.91
CA GLN A 461 7.77 -7.05 4.70
C GLN A 461 7.43 -7.36 6.17
N ILE A 462 8.03 -8.41 6.72
CA ILE A 462 7.86 -8.79 8.12
C ILE A 462 9.14 -9.43 8.66
N GLU A 463 9.69 -8.89 9.75
CA GLU A 463 10.84 -9.48 10.47
C GLU A 463 12.03 -9.81 9.53
N GLY A 464 12.33 -8.90 8.60
CA GLY A 464 13.39 -9.04 7.59
C GLY A 464 13.06 -9.95 6.40
N SER A 465 11.92 -10.65 6.43
CA SER A 465 11.43 -11.45 5.31
C SER A 465 10.62 -10.59 4.35
N LEU A 466 10.75 -10.89 3.06
CA LEU A 466 10.13 -10.15 1.97
C LEU A 466 9.32 -11.12 1.11
N HIS A 467 8.06 -10.80 0.86
CA HIS A 467 7.19 -11.53 -0.04
C HIS A 467 6.64 -10.56 -1.08
N VAL A 468 6.83 -10.88 -2.35
CA VAL A 468 6.33 -10.07 -3.47
C VAL A 468 5.44 -10.97 -4.31
N LYS A 469 4.36 -10.40 -4.85
CA LYS A 469 3.47 -11.10 -5.77
C LYS A 469 2.80 -10.11 -6.71
N THR A 470 2.73 -10.47 -7.99
CA THR A 470 2.05 -9.66 -9.03
C THR A 470 0.82 -10.39 -9.55
N TYR A 471 -0.24 -9.64 -9.82
CA TYR A 471 -1.52 -10.12 -10.32
C TYR A 471 -1.93 -9.35 -11.58
N GLU A 472 -2.66 -10.00 -12.48
CA GLU A 472 -3.40 -9.32 -13.55
C GLU A 472 -4.55 -8.52 -12.94
N ALA A 473 -4.84 -7.35 -13.50
CA ALA A 473 -5.95 -6.52 -13.06
C ALA A 473 -7.28 -7.21 -13.36
N ASP A 474 -7.97 -7.63 -12.29
CA ASP A 474 -9.31 -8.21 -12.32
C ASP A 474 -10.13 -7.62 -11.17
N PRO A 475 -11.47 -7.55 -11.31
CA PRO A 475 -12.35 -7.13 -10.22
C PRO A 475 -12.36 -8.15 -9.07
N ASN A 476 -12.60 -7.68 -7.85
CA ASN A 476 -12.68 -8.48 -6.63
C ASN A 476 -11.42 -9.30 -6.29
N LEU A 477 -10.24 -8.83 -6.68
CA LEU A 477 -8.98 -9.52 -6.45
C LEU A 477 -8.66 -9.61 -4.95
N ARG A 478 -8.27 -10.80 -4.49
CA ARG A 478 -7.96 -11.10 -3.08
C ARG A 478 -6.61 -11.81 -2.94
N HIS A 479 -5.87 -11.45 -1.89
CA HIS A 479 -4.62 -12.10 -1.51
C HIS A 479 -4.66 -12.52 -0.03
N ILE A 480 -4.11 -13.69 0.29
CA ILE A 480 -3.95 -14.15 1.67
C ILE A 480 -2.46 -14.38 1.90
N PHE A 481 -1.89 -13.58 2.80
CA PHE A 481 -0.54 -13.77 3.28
C PHE A 481 -0.56 -14.60 4.55
N ALA A 482 0.29 -15.63 4.65
CA ALA A 482 0.39 -16.51 5.82
C ALA A 482 1.82 -16.58 6.35
N TRP A 483 2.03 -16.06 7.56
CA TRP A 483 3.33 -16.00 8.22
C TRP A 483 3.55 -17.16 9.19
N ASN A 484 4.74 -17.75 9.13
CA ASN A 484 5.16 -18.88 9.98
C ASN A 484 5.75 -18.46 11.33
N LYS A 485 5.59 -17.19 11.73
CA LYS A 485 6.05 -16.63 13.02
C LYS A 485 7.58 -16.66 13.21
N ARG A 486 8.35 -16.75 12.12
CA ARG A 486 9.81 -16.72 12.14
C ARG A 486 10.36 -15.51 11.39
N ASN A 487 11.52 -15.03 11.82
CA ASN A 487 12.25 -13.98 11.12
C ASN A 487 13.09 -14.55 9.95
N VAL A 488 13.76 -13.67 9.21
CA VAL A 488 14.62 -14.04 8.08
C VAL A 488 15.76 -15.00 8.47
N PHE A 489 16.25 -14.92 9.71
CA PHE A 489 17.27 -15.81 10.27
C PHE A 489 16.71 -17.12 10.84
N LYS A 490 15.44 -17.44 10.55
CA LYS A 490 14.71 -18.63 11.02
C LYS A 490 14.51 -18.70 12.55
N GLN A 491 14.78 -17.64 13.30
CA GLN A 491 14.48 -17.57 14.74
C GLN A 491 12.96 -17.40 14.96
N LYS A 492 12.45 -17.92 16.08
CA LYS A 492 11.06 -17.72 16.51
C LYS A 492 10.87 -16.26 16.94
N VAL A 493 9.79 -15.63 16.48
CA VAL A 493 9.40 -14.28 16.90
C VAL A 493 8.25 -14.41 17.88
N TYR A 494 8.45 -13.97 19.11
CA TYR A 494 7.45 -14.05 20.19
C TYR A 494 6.65 -12.75 20.29
N GLY A 495 5.40 -12.84 20.72
CA GLY A 495 4.56 -11.67 21.00
C GLY A 495 3.84 -11.12 19.77
N ILE A 496 4.07 -9.86 19.41
CA ILE A 496 3.42 -9.18 18.27
C ILE A 496 4.50 -8.73 17.30
N ALA A 497 4.29 -8.98 16.00
CA ALA A 497 5.13 -8.47 14.92
C ALA A 497 4.34 -7.49 14.05
N MET A 498 5.02 -6.47 13.54
CA MET A 498 4.45 -5.52 12.58
C MET A 498 4.79 -5.96 11.16
N ALA A 499 3.78 -6.21 10.34
CA ALA A 499 3.94 -6.41 8.91
C ALA A 499 3.72 -5.08 8.18
N ARG A 500 4.66 -4.68 7.32
CA ARG A 500 4.47 -3.58 6.36
C ARG A 500 3.98 -4.18 5.05
N ILE A 501 2.81 -3.73 4.60
CA ILE A 501 2.15 -4.21 3.39
C ILE A 501 2.03 -3.03 2.42
N SER A 502 2.59 -3.20 1.22
CA SER A 502 2.55 -2.22 0.15
C SER A 502 1.79 -2.81 -1.04
N ILE A 503 0.75 -2.12 -1.49
CA ILE A 503 -0.07 -2.52 -2.64
C ILE A 503 0.15 -1.49 -3.75
N GLY A 504 0.56 -1.98 -4.92
CA GLY A 504 0.94 -1.16 -6.06
C GLY A 504 -0.02 -1.34 -7.22
N TYR A 505 -0.45 -0.24 -7.83
CA TYR A 505 -1.33 -0.23 -8.99
C TYR A 505 -0.57 0.24 -10.23
N GLU A 506 -0.47 -0.63 -11.24
CA GLU A 506 0.20 -0.35 -12.51
C GLU A 506 -0.82 -0.07 -13.62
N HIS A 507 -0.72 1.10 -14.24
CA HIS A 507 -1.59 1.51 -15.34
C HIS A 507 -0.80 1.55 -16.66
N ALA A 508 -1.45 1.19 -17.77
CA ALA A 508 -0.81 1.15 -19.10
C ALA A 508 -0.22 2.50 -19.53
N THR A 509 -0.78 3.61 -19.06
CA THR A 509 -0.40 4.98 -19.46
C THR A 509 0.56 5.66 -18.47
N CYS A 510 0.72 5.10 -17.27
CA CYS A 510 1.54 5.70 -16.22
C CYS A 510 2.94 5.09 -16.23
N ARG A 511 3.98 5.92 -16.13
CA ARG A 511 5.39 5.46 -16.16
C ARG A 511 5.84 4.70 -14.92
N GLY A 512 5.05 4.69 -13.84
CA GLY A 512 5.43 4.08 -12.58
C GLY A 512 4.22 3.57 -11.79
N ILE A 513 4.50 2.65 -10.87
CA ILE A 513 3.51 2.01 -10.01
C ILE A 513 3.12 2.98 -8.89
N VAL A 514 1.82 3.18 -8.69
CA VAL A 514 1.31 3.97 -7.55
C VAL A 514 1.18 3.05 -6.35
N TRP A 515 2.03 3.25 -5.34
CA TRP A 515 2.07 2.44 -4.13
C TRP A 515 1.28 3.04 -2.97
N GLU A 516 0.48 2.21 -2.31
CA GLU A 516 -0.12 2.49 -1.00
C GLU A 516 0.46 1.54 0.05
N THR A 517 1.03 2.10 1.12
CA THR A 517 1.66 1.32 2.19
C THR A 517 0.89 1.46 3.51
N ARG A 518 0.64 0.33 4.18
CA ARG A 518 0.01 0.24 5.50
C ARG A 518 0.75 -0.73 6.39
N THR A 519 0.61 -0.60 7.70
CA THR A 519 1.11 -1.60 8.65
C THR A 519 -0.01 -2.39 9.29
N VAL A 520 0.26 -3.65 9.61
CA VAL A 520 -0.71 -4.57 10.24
C VAL A 520 -0.01 -5.34 11.35
N LYS A 521 -0.68 -5.45 12.51
CA LYS A 521 -0.23 -6.29 13.63
C LYS A 521 -0.52 -7.76 13.35
N LEU A 522 0.48 -8.61 13.56
CA LEU A 522 0.37 -10.08 13.51
C LEU A 522 0.85 -10.71 14.80
N GLN A 523 0.17 -11.78 15.22
CA GLN A 523 0.59 -12.55 16.40
C GLN A 523 1.82 -13.41 16.06
N GLY A 524 2.83 -13.38 16.93
CA GLY A 524 4.00 -14.26 16.89
C GLY A 524 3.73 -15.62 17.53
N PHE A 525 4.80 -16.28 17.96
CA PHE A 525 4.73 -17.45 18.83
C PHE A 525 4.30 -17.06 20.24
N ASP A 526 3.48 -17.90 20.84
CA ASP A 526 3.29 -17.91 22.28
C ASP A 526 4.52 -18.55 22.94
N VAL A 527 4.81 -18.19 24.21
CA VAL A 527 5.92 -18.79 24.96
C VAL A 527 5.42 -20.12 25.51
N ASP A 528 6.23 -21.18 25.40
CA ASP A 528 5.96 -22.41 26.14
C ASP A 528 6.25 -22.14 27.61
N ILE A 529 5.20 -22.12 28.43
CA ILE A 529 5.31 -21.69 29.83
C ILE A 529 5.90 -22.82 30.67
N SER A 530 5.52 -24.07 30.40
CA SER A 530 5.80 -25.21 31.30
C SER A 530 6.75 -26.25 30.71
N ASP A 531 7.10 -26.15 29.43
CA ASP A 531 7.97 -27.10 28.70
C ASP A 531 7.47 -28.56 28.76
N ILE A 532 6.14 -28.77 28.79
CA ILE A 532 5.50 -30.10 28.86
C ILE A 532 4.97 -30.48 27.46
N GLY A 533 5.85 -30.54 26.47
CA GLY A 533 5.49 -31.02 25.13
C GLY A 533 4.33 -30.27 24.46
N GLY A 534 4.24 -28.96 24.67
CA GLY A 534 3.14 -28.11 24.17
C GLY A 534 1.93 -27.99 25.10
N TRP A 535 1.96 -28.61 26.28
CA TRP A 535 0.97 -28.41 27.34
C TRP A 535 1.51 -27.43 28.40
N GLY A 536 0.62 -26.63 28.97
CA GLY A 536 0.89 -25.75 30.11
C GLY A 536 0.17 -26.20 31.38
N LEU A 537 0.67 -25.81 32.55
CA LEU A 537 -0.07 -25.94 33.81
C LEU A 537 -0.95 -24.71 34.01
N ASP A 538 -2.21 -24.91 34.41
CA ASP A 538 -3.19 -23.83 34.61
C ASP A 538 -2.74 -22.74 35.61
N ILE A 539 -1.92 -23.13 36.59
CA ILE A 539 -1.34 -22.24 37.61
C ILE A 539 -0.02 -21.55 37.19
N HIS A 540 0.64 -22.00 36.13
CA HIS A 540 1.96 -21.49 35.75
C HIS A 540 1.80 -20.37 34.73
N HIS A 541 2.36 -19.19 35.00
CA HIS A 541 2.15 -17.99 34.17
C HIS A 541 3.49 -17.44 33.69
N HIS A 542 3.48 -16.79 32.53
CA HIS A 542 4.65 -16.14 31.97
C HIS A 542 4.36 -14.67 31.64
N TYR A 543 5.24 -13.76 32.05
CA TYR A 543 5.14 -12.34 31.74
C TYR A 543 6.33 -11.89 30.89
N ASN A 544 6.05 -11.52 29.64
CA ASN A 544 7.02 -10.86 28.77
C ASN A 544 6.94 -9.35 29.00
N PHE A 545 7.93 -8.79 29.71
CA PHE A 545 7.96 -7.37 30.07
C PHE A 545 8.35 -6.44 28.92
N HIS A 546 9.10 -6.92 27.91
CA HIS A 546 9.41 -6.13 26.71
C HIS A 546 8.17 -5.92 25.84
N GLU A 547 7.37 -6.98 25.69
CA GLU A 547 6.13 -6.92 24.91
C GLU A 547 4.90 -6.51 25.72
N GLY A 548 4.98 -6.53 27.05
CA GLY A 548 3.85 -6.25 27.94
C GLY A 548 2.74 -7.29 27.77
N ILE A 549 3.11 -8.57 27.59
CA ILE A 549 2.17 -9.68 27.37
C ILE A 549 2.24 -10.62 28.57
N LEU A 550 1.10 -10.81 29.23
CA LEU A 550 0.92 -11.79 30.30
C LEU A 550 0.19 -13.01 29.74
N GLN A 551 0.89 -14.13 29.65
CA GLN A 551 0.32 -15.43 29.30
C GLN A 551 0.02 -16.16 30.59
N LYS A 552 -1.27 -16.32 30.87
CA LYS A 552 -1.74 -17.08 32.03
C LYS A 552 -1.78 -18.56 31.69
N GLY A 553 -1.54 -19.38 32.71
CA GLY A 553 -1.55 -20.83 32.63
C GLY A 553 -2.93 -21.36 32.29
N ASP A 554 -3.98 -20.66 32.72
CA ASP A 554 -5.36 -20.94 32.33
C ASP A 554 -5.59 -20.77 30.82
N GLY A 555 -4.63 -20.25 30.05
CA GLY A 555 -4.67 -20.08 28.61
C GLY A 555 -5.05 -18.67 28.17
N ALA A 556 -5.49 -17.80 29.08
CA ALA A 556 -5.75 -16.40 28.73
C ALA A 556 -4.45 -15.68 28.40
N THR A 557 -4.46 -14.89 27.33
CA THR A 557 -3.35 -14.00 26.98
C THR A 557 -3.80 -12.57 27.11
N ILE A 558 -3.12 -11.79 27.93
CA ILE A 558 -3.48 -10.41 28.26
C ILE A 558 -2.42 -9.49 27.68
N HIS A 559 -2.83 -8.62 26.77
CA HIS A 559 -1.97 -7.63 26.12
C HIS A 559 -2.04 -6.29 26.87
N LEU A 560 -1.13 -6.06 27.82
CA LEU A 560 -1.15 -4.86 28.68
C LEU A 560 -1.00 -3.56 27.89
N LYS A 561 -0.33 -3.59 26.72
CA LYS A 561 -0.19 -2.42 25.84
C LYS A 561 -1.52 -1.95 25.21
N GLU A 562 -2.54 -2.80 25.21
CA GLU A 562 -3.88 -2.49 24.67
C GLU A 562 -4.85 -2.00 25.76
N PHE A 563 -4.46 -2.03 27.03
CA PHE A 563 -5.24 -1.45 28.12
C PHE A 563 -5.17 0.09 28.08
N PRO A 564 -6.12 0.78 28.76
CA PRO A 564 -6.12 2.24 28.83
C PRO A 564 -4.76 2.79 29.25
N ARG A 565 -4.24 3.71 28.44
CA ARG A 565 -2.91 4.29 28.60
C ARG A 565 -2.88 5.24 29.80
N ILE A 566 -1.69 5.39 30.40
CA ILE A 566 -1.45 6.31 31.51
C ILE A 566 -0.72 7.55 30.99
N VAL A 567 -1.24 8.74 31.32
CA VAL A 567 -0.57 10.01 31.05
C VAL A 567 0.30 10.39 32.26
N ARG A 568 1.57 10.73 32.03
CA ARG A 568 2.51 11.18 33.07
C ARG A 568 3.22 12.45 32.62
N GLY A 569 3.43 13.39 33.54
CA GLY A 569 4.26 14.56 33.29
C GLY A 569 5.73 14.18 33.19
N VAL A 570 6.38 14.55 32.07
CA VAL A 570 7.81 14.29 31.81
C VAL A 570 8.68 15.50 32.18
N LEU A 571 8.15 16.71 31.95
CA LEU A 571 8.79 17.98 32.23
C LEU A 571 7.75 18.99 32.73
N GLY A 572 8.16 19.86 33.65
CA GLY A 572 7.31 20.90 34.24
C GLY A 572 6.54 20.43 35.48
N ASP A 573 6.35 21.37 36.40
CA ASP A 573 5.61 21.22 37.66
C ASP A 573 4.28 22.02 37.66
N GLY A 574 3.95 22.67 36.54
CA GLY A 574 2.80 23.56 36.39
C GLY A 574 3.06 25.01 36.78
N GLN A 575 4.26 25.34 37.29
CA GLN A 575 4.68 26.72 37.56
C GLN A 575 5.49 27.28 36.39
N GLN A 576 5.33 28.58 36.16
CA GLN A 576 6.08 29.29 35.13
C GLN A 576 7.47 29.65 35.62
N ARG A 577 8.50 29.31 34.84
CA ARG A 577 9.87 29.79 35.09
C ARG A 577 10.01 31.28 34.81
N THR A 578 11.09 31.88 35.32
CA THR A 578 11.50 33.22 34.92
C THR A 578 11.99 33.28 33.47
N LEU A 579 11.83 34.45 32.84
CA LEU A 579 12.28 34.71 31.46
C LEU A 579 13.81 34.51 31.32
N MET A 580 14.55 35.01 32.30
CA MET A 580 16.00 34.87 32.45
C MET A 580 16.27 33.68 33.37
N CYS A 581 16.72 32.56 32.79
CA CYS A 581 16.89 31.31 33.50
C CYS A 581 18.36 30.86 33.52
N ARG A 582 19.20 31.58 34.29
CA ARG A 582 20.65 31.35 34.33
C ARG A 582 21.07 30.08 35.09
N ASP A 583 20.43 29.79 36.22
CA ASP A 583 20.95 28.76 37.16
C ASP A 583 20.00 27.58 37.44
N HIS A 584 18.76 27.60 36.95
CA HIS A 584 17.71 26.61 37.33
C HIS A 584 17.05 25.88 36.14
N CYS A 585 17.43 26.19 34.90
CA CYS A 585 16.84 25.55 33.72
C CYS A 585 17.60 24.32 33.20
N ASN A 586 18.87 24.18 33.58
CA ASN A 586 19.69 23.02 33.24
C ASN A 586 19.78 22.11 34.49
N GLY A 587 19.73 20.78 34.31
CA GLY A 587 19.70 19.85 35.44
C GLY A 587 18.90 18.58 35.17
N LEU A 588 18.33 17.95 36.20
CA LEU A 588 17.56 16.69 36.08
C LEU A 588 16.03 16.93 36.02
N SER A 589 15.34 16.14 35.18
CA SER A 589 14.08 16.47 34.48
C SER A 589 12.86 16.85 35.30
N LYS A 590 12.74 16.40 36.56
CA LYS A 590 11.45 16.44 37.28
C LYS A 590 11.03 17.82 37.78
N SER A 591 11.97 18.76 37.93
CA SER A 591 11.72 20.13 38.41
C SER A 591 11.99 21.21 37.36
N GLY A 592 12.22 20.81 36.10
CA GLY A 592 12.51 21.75 35.02
C GLY A 592 11.27 22.58 34.67
N GLN A 593 11.12 23.73 35.31
CA GLN A 593 10.01 24.65 35.06
C GLN A 593 9.99 25.08 33.57
N LEU A 594 8.78 25.26 33.04
CA LEU A 594 8.49 25.66 31.67
C LEU A 594 7.92 27.07 31.67
N LEU A 595 8.08 27.82 30.58
CA LEU A 595 7.43 29.11 30.41
C LEU A 595 6.16 28.94 29.57
N THR A 596 6.35 28.63 28.28
CA THR A 596 5.27 28.27 27.35
C THR A 596 5.83 27.34 26.26
N PRO A 597 5.67 26.02 26.38
CA PRO A 597 6.10 25.09 25.35
C PRO A 597 5.22 25.24 24.11
N VAL A 598 5.83 25.58 22.97
CA VAL A 598 5.13 25.82 21.68
C VAL A 598 5.45 24.77 20.62
N ALA A 599 6.60 24.10 20.73
CA ALA A 599 7.05 23.12 19.75
C ALA A 599 7.79 21.95 20.42
N LEU A 600 7.68 20.78 19.80
CA LEU A 600 8.35 19.55 20.22
C LEU A 600 8.95 18.86 18.99
N ALA A 601 10.14 18.29 19.16
CA ALA A 601 10.75 17.40 18.16
C ALA A 601 11.54 16.28 18.86
N SER A 602 11.55 15.08 18.28
CA SER A 602 12.31 13.94 18.80
C SER A 602 13.62 13.76 18.03
N GLY A 603 14.72 13.54 18.74
CA GLY A 603 16.02 13.20 18.16
C GLY A 603 16.18 11.70 17.85
N PRO A 604 17.10 11.32 16.94
CA PRO A 604 17.37 9.93 16.57
C PRO A 604 17.99 9.09 17.71
N ASP A 605 18.57 9.77 18.71
CA ASP A 605 19.11 9.22 19.94
C ASP A 605 18.05 9.01 21.04
N GLY A 606 16.80 9.40 20.79
CA GLY A 606 15.71 9.38 21.75
C GLY A 606 15.60 10.63 22.62
N SER A 607 16.41 11.67 22.36
CA SER A 607 16.24 12.97 23.02
C SER A 607 14.93 13.65 22.64
N LEU A 608 14.40 14.48 23.54
CA LEU A 608 13.27 15.35 23.27
C LEU A 608 13.74 16.81 23.23
N PHE A 609 13.50 17.49 22.12
CA PHE A 609 13.71 18.93 21.97
C PHE A 609 12.42 19.67 22.26
N VAL A 610 12.50 20.67 23.13
CA VAL A 610 11.37 21.47 23.59
C VAL A 610 11.64 22.93 23.28
N GLY A 611 10.79 23.51 22.44
CA GLY A 611 10.72 24.94 22.19
C GLY A 611 9.91 25.61 23.29
N ASP A 612 10.58 26.10 24.32
CA ASP A 612 9.99 26.74 25.49
C ASP A 612 10.11 28.26 25.41
N PHE A 613 9.30 28.85 24.54
CA PHE A 613 9.30 30.28 24.24
C PHE A 613 10.69 30.77 23.79
N ASN A 614 11.41 31.51 24.65
CA ASN A 614 12.71 32.07 24.35
C ASN A 614 13.86 31.05 24.46
N LEU A 615 13.65 29.89 25.09
CA LEU A 615 14.68 28.87 25.23
C LEU A 615 14.29 27.62 24.46
N ILE A 616 15.25 27.07 23.73
CA ILE A 616 15.13 25.74 23.13
C ILE A 616 16.01 24.81 23.94
N ARG A 617 15.39 23.74 24.45
CA ARG A 617 15.99 22.82 25.41
C ARG A 617 16.02 21.40 24.86
N ARG A 618 17.13 20.70 25.06
CA ARG A 618 17.27 19.26 24.80
C ARG A 618 17.12 18.51 26.11
N ILE A 619 16.30 17.47 26.10
CA ILE A 619 16.13 16.51 27.19
C ILE A 619 16.72 15.18 26.71
N THR A 620 17.70 14.67 27.43
CA THR A 620 18.33 13.38 27.15
C THR A 620 17.51 12.23 27.74
N THR A 621 17.75 11.01 27.27
CA THR A 621 17.03 9.80 27.72
C THR A 621 17.25 9.46 29.20
N ASN A 622 18.35 9.94 29.79
CA ASN A 622 18.62 9.88 31.24
C ASN A 622 17.90 10.98 32.05
N GLY A 623 17.16 11.88 31.40
CA GLY A 623 16.43 12.98 32.03
C GLY A 623 17.25 14.24 32.31
N SER A 624 18.45 14.40 31.76
CA SER A 624 19.17 15.68 31.85
C SER A 624 18.61 16.72 30.86
N ILE A 625 18.53 17.97 31.29
CA ILE A 625 18.04 19.11 30.50
C ILE A 625 19.22 20.05 30.20
N PHE A 626 19.37 20.39 28.92
CA PHE A 626 20.36 21.35 28.43
C PHE A 626 19.69 22.42 27.58
N THR A 627 20.08 23.68 27.77
CA THR A 627 19.66 24.79 26.89
C THR A 627 20.60 24.83 25.70
N ILE A 628 20.04 24.68 24.49
CA ILE A 628 20.82 24.62 23.24
C ILE A 628 20.73 25.91 22.43
N LEU A 629 19.64 26.67 22.54
CA LEU A 629 19.51 27.96 21.88
C LEU A 629 18.68 28.92 22.75
N GLN A 630 19.07 30.18 22.77
CA GLN A 630 18.35 31.29 23.38
C GLN A 630 17.96 32.32 22.31
N LEU A 631 16.66 32.49 22.10
CA LEU A 631 16.08 33.49 21.21
C LEU A 631 16.00 34.85 21.91
N ASP A 632 16.15 35.93 21.14
CA ASP A 632 15.99 37.30 21.61
C ASP A 632 14.56 37.56 22.05
N THR A 633 14.38 37.85 23.34
CA THR A 633 13.08 38.04 24.01
C THR A 633 12.21 39.13 23.40
N THR A 634 12.80 40.11 22.71
CA THR A 634 12.04 41.23 22.11
C THR A 634 11.41 40.87 20.76
N ARG A 635 11.87 39.78 20.12
CA ARG A 635 11.49 39.39 18.76
C ARG A 635 11.19 37.88 18.67
N VAL A 636 10.83 37.22 19.78
CA VAL A 636 10.43 35.81 19.74
C VAL A 636 9.07 35.71 19.07
N SER A 637 8.97 34.91 18.02
CA SER A 637 7.68 34.55 17.45
C SER A 637 6.84 33.78 18.48
N TYR A 638 5.56 34.12 18.60
CA TYR A 638 4.62 33.38 19.45
C TYR A 638 4.49 31.90 19.02
N GLN A 639 4.77 31.59 17.75
CA GLN A 639 4.72 30.24 17.22
C GLN A 639 5.86 30.02 16.22
N TYR A 640 6.78 29.14 16.61
CA TYR A 640 7.82 28.59 15.75
C TYR A 640 7.74 27.07 15.78
N TYR A 641 8.34 26.41 14.80
CA TYR A 641 8.31 24.96 14.66
C TYR A 641 9.72 24.39 14.74
N LEU A 642 9.82 23.18 15.27
CA LEU A 642 11.06 22.43 15.41
C LEU A 642 10.99 21.20 14.51
N SER A 643 12.09 20.87 13.86
CA SER A 643 12.22 19.64 13.09
C SER A 643 13.64 19.12 13.20
N VAL A 644 13.80 17.82 13.45
CA VAL A 644 15.11 17.17 13.46
C VAL A 644 15.28 16.47 12.13
N SER A 645 16.41 16.74 11.46
CA SER A 645 16.77 16.06 10.23
C SER A 645 17.18 14.62 10.55
N PRO A 646 16.52 13.61 9.95
CA PRO A 646 16.95 12.23 10.11
C PRO A 646 18.31 11.97 9.45
N ALA A 647 18.72 12.80 8.47
CA ALA A 647 19.93 12.58 7.67
C ALA A 647 21.24 12.90 8.39
N ASP A 648 21.23 13.90 9.27
CA ASP A 648 22.42 14.37 10.00
C ASP A 648 22.18 14.55 11.51
N GLY A 649 20.95 14.31 11.99
CA GLY A 649 20.57 14.45 13.40
C GLY A 649 20.50 15.89 13.89
N GLN A 650 20.58 16.88 13.00
CA GLN A 650 20.61 18.30 13.36
C GLN A 650 19.21 18.87 13.57
N LEU A 651 19.11 19.88 14.44
CA LEU A 651 17.85 20.57 14.75
C LEU A 651 17.67 21.81 13.87
N TYR A 652 16.47 21.95 13.32
CA TYR A 652 16.06 23.08 12.49
C TYR A 652 14.86 23.80 13.10
N ILE A 653 14.82 25.12 12.92
CA ILE A 653 13.83 26.00 13.53
C ILE A 653 13.28 26.95 12.47
N SER A 654 11.95 27.04 12.36
CA SER A 654 11.29 28.04 11.53
C SER A 654 10.98 29.30 12.35
N ASP A 655 11.68 30.41 12.09
CA ASP A 655 11.36 31.69 12.72
C ASP A 655 10.44 32.50 11.79
N SER A 656 9.15 32.44 12.11
CA SER A 656 8.07 33.05 11.32
C SER A 656 8.19 34.58 11.20
N GLU A 657 8.68 35.25 12.25
CA GLU A 657 8.81 36.71 12.30
C GLU A 657 10.08 37.21 11.63
N LYS A 658 11.14 36.40 11.63
CA LYS A 658 12.39 36.72 10.93
C LYS A 658 12.40 36.27 9.47
N HIS A 659 11.36 35.57 9.00
CA HIS A 659 11.30 35.00 7.64
C HIS A 659 12.53 34.14 7.31
N LYS A 660 13.01 33.35 8.29
CA LYS A 660 14.23 32.56 8.20
C LYS A 660 14.03 31.16 8.78
N ILE A 661 14.79 30.21 8.24
CA ILE A 661 14.96 28.89 8.83
C ILE A 661 16.39 28.79 9.34
N LEU A 662 16.51 28.39 10.61
CA LEU A 662 17.77 28.31 11.33
C LEU A 662 18.16 26.85 11.50
N LYS A 663 19.45 26.57 11.37
CA LYS A 663 20.08 25.28 11.72
C LYS A 663 20.89 25.48 12.99
N ILE A 664 20.72 24.61 13.98
CA ILE A 664 21.54 24.63 15.20
C ILE A 664 22.94 24.08 14.88
N VAL A 665 23.97 24.75 15.39
CA VAL A 665 25.38 24.38 15.13
C VAL A 665 25.81 23.20 16.00
N SER A 666 25.59 23.30 17.32
CA SER A 666 25.89 22.22 18.26
C SER A 666 24.71 21.86 19.16
N LEU A 667 24.48 20.56 19.35
CA LEU A 667 23.45 20.01 20.25
C LEU A 667 24.01 19.61 21.63
N GLU A 668 25.34 19.68 21.79
CA GLU A 668 26.08 19.30 23.00
C GLU A 668 27.16 20.34 23.30
N ASN A 669 27.53 20.49 24.57
CA ASN A 669 28.61 21.38 25.01
C ASN A 669 28.50 22.80 24.42
N VAL A 670 27.30 23.38 24.47
CA VAL A 670 27.04 24.73 23.94
C VAL A 670 27.67 25.78 24.86
N GLU A 671 28.68 26.49 24.37
CA GLU A 671 29.35 27.57 25.11
C GLU A 671 28.46 28.81 25.23
N ASP A 672 27.92 29.30 24.11
CA ASP A 672 27.02 30.45 24.05
C ASP A 672 25.70 30.09 23.34
N PRO A 673 24.61 29.85 24.10
CA PRO A 673 23.31 29.57 23.51
C PRO A 673 22.70 30.71 22.70
N SER A 674 23.19 31.94 22.78
CA SER A 674 22.60 33.08 22.06
C SER A 674 23.00 33.16 20.58
N SER A 675 24.14 32.54 20.23
CA SER A 675 24.74 32.57 18.88
C SER A 675 24.85 31.19 18.21
N ASN A 676 24.28 30.15 18.82
CA ASN A 676 24.40 28.75 18.39
C ASN A 676 23.48 28.38 17.20
N TYR A 677 23.47 29.18 16.13
CA TYR A 677 22.66 28.89 14.93
C TYR A 677 23.24 29.51 13.65
N ASP A 678 22.99 28.83 12.52
CA ASP A 678 23.24 29.30 11.16
C ASP A 678 21.92 29.51 10.40
N VAL A 679 21.89 30.46 9.46
CA VAL A 679 20.73 30.66 8.57
C VAL A 679 20.90 29.82 7.32
N ILE A 680 19.93 28.96 7.02
CA ILE A 680 19.98 28.06 5.87
C ILE A 680 18.98 28.39 4.76
N VAL A 681 17.85 28.99 5.10
CA VAL A 681 16.81 29.40 4.15
C VAL A 681 16.25 30.74 4.56
N GLY A 682 16.03 31.61 3.58
CA GLY A 682 15.41 32.92 3.78
C GLY A 682 16.44 34.03 3.94
N SER A 683 16.30 35.06 3.10
CA SER A 683 17.06 36.31 3.19
C SER A 683 16.66 37.16 4.41
N GLY A 684 15.51 36.87 5.02
CA GLY A 684 14.88 37.66 6.08
C GLY A 684 13.95 38.75 5.58
N GLN A 685 13.81 38.91 4.27
CA GLN A 685 12.79 39.76 3.67
C GLN A 685 11.51 38.96 3.45
N ARG A 686 10.37 39.58 3.76
CA ARG A 686 9.04 39.01 3.53
C ARG A 686 8.75 38.92 2.03
N CYS A 687 8.27 37.77 1.55
CA CYS A 687 7.75 37.71 0.19
C CYS A 687 6.35 38.34 0.10
N ILE A 688 6.10 39.09 -0.98
CA ILE A 688 4.84 39.77 -1.26
C ILE A 688 4.08 38.95 -2.33
N PRO A 689 2.75 38.77 -2.20
CA PRO A 689 1.95 38.13 -3.25
C PRO A 689 2.11 38.85 -4.59
N GLY A 690 2.29 38.10 -5.67
CA GLY A 690 2.53 38.62 -7.02
C GLY A 690 3.98 39.03 -7.31
N ASP A 691 4.94 38.62 -6.48
CA ASP A 691 6.36 38.90 -6.69
C ASP A 691 6.85 38.39 -8.06
N GLU A 692 7.47 39.26 -8.84
CA GLU A 692 7.92 38.97 -10.22
C GLU A 692 8.98 37.85 -10.28
N GLN A 693 9.74 37.66 -9.20
CA GLN A 693 10.76 36.63 -9.08
C GLN A 693 10.26 35.37 -8.36
N ASN A 694 8.93 35.20 -8.20
CA ASN A 694 8.32 34.06 -7.52
C ASN A 694 8.98 33.75 -6.17
N CYS A 695 9.27 34.78 -5.37
CA CYS A 695 9.91 34.65 -4.06
C CYS A 695 11.30 33.95 -4.08
N GLY A 696 11.99 33.96 -5.22
CA GLY A 696 13.29 33.30 -5.40
C GLY A 696 13.23 31.80 -5.73
N ASP A 697 12.08 31.29 -6.18
CA ASP A 697 11.96 29.91 -6.67
C ASP A 697 12.92 29.65 -7.86
N GLY A 698 13.55 28.46 -7.86
CA GLY A 698 14.59 28.06 -8.81
C GLY A 698 15.99 28.58 -8.49
N GLY A 699 16.14 29.42 -7.46
CA GLY A 699 17.42 29.94 -6.97
C GLY A 699 17.86 29.33 -5.63
N PRO A 700 19.01 29.78 -5.09
CA PRO A 700 19.52 29.31 -3.80
C PRO A 700 18.59 29.68 -2.65
N ALA A 701 18.27 28.70 -1.81
CA ALA A 701 17.30 28.83 -0.72
C ALA A 701 17.64 29.90 0.32
N ILE A 702 18.94 30.20 0.50
CA ILE A 702 19.42 31.24 1.43
C ILE A 702 19.04 32.66 0.97
N GLU A 703 18.91 32.89 -0.33
CA GLU A 703 18.56 34.20 -0.91
C GLU A 703 17.05 34.36 -1.09
N ALA A 704 16.31 33.24 -1.07
CA ALA A 704 14.88 33.22 -1.23
C ALA A 704 14.16 34.08 -0.18
N ARG A 705 12.97 34.57 -0.53
CA ARG A 705 12.11 35.34 0.37
C ARG A 705 11.00 34.44 0.88
N LEU A 706 10.82 34.39 2.19
CA LEU A 706 9.78 33.59 2.83
C LEU A 706 8.62 34.51 3.23
N SER A 707 7.39 34.06 3.06
CA SER A 707 6.19 34.83 3.42
C SER A 707 5.91 34.76 4.91
N HIS A 708 5.74 33.55 5.44
CA HIS A 708 5.51 33.25 6.85
C HIS A 708 5.80 31.75 7.07
N PRO A 709 7.07 31.36 7.30
CA PRO A 709 7.45 29.96 7.43
C PRO A 709 6.90 29.36 8.72
N LYS A 710 6.22 28.22 8.61
CA LYS A 710 5.54 27.48 9.68
C LYS A 710 6.17 26.09 9.83
N GLY A 711 5.38 25.02 9.75
CA GLY A 711 5.86 23.65 9.94
C GLY A 711 6.99 23.27 8.98
N LEU A 712 7.90 22.44 9.49
CA LEU A 712 9.06 21.93 8.77
C LEU A 712 9.04 20.40 8.82
N ALA A 713 9.34 19.76 7.70
CA ALA A 713 9.60 18.32 7.65
C ALA A 713 10.81 18.05 6.76
N ILE A 714 11.73 17.20 7.20
CA ILE A 714 12.98 16.93 6.50
C ILE A 714 13.08 15.44 6.21
N ALA A 715 13.30 15.09 4.94
CA ALA A 715 13.44 13.72 4.49
C ALA A 715 14.87 13.18 4.68
N ALA A 716 15.03 11.86 4.55
CA ALA A 716 16.32 11.18 4.71
C ALA A 716 17.35 11.55 3.63
N ASP A 717 16.88 12.01 2.46
CA ASP A 717 17.69 12.53 1.36
C ASP A 717 18.13 13.98 1.55
N ARG A 718 17.77 14.62 2.68
CA ARG A 718 17.97 16.04 3.01
C ARG A 718 17.03 17.02 2.32
N THR A 719 16.02 16.55 1.60
CA THR A 719 14.96 17.43 1.09
C THR A 719 14.17 18.02 2.27
N MET A 720 14.02 19.34 2.30
CA MET A 720 13.30 20.07 3.34
C MET A 720 11.97 20.60 2.80
N TYR A 721 10.86 20.27 3.43
CA TYR A 721 9.52 20.80 3.14
C TYR A 721 9.14 21.88 4.14
N ILE A 722 8.59 22.98 3.64
CA ILE A 722 8.31 24.20 4.39
C ILE A 722 6.88 24.65 4.10
N ALA A 723 6.05 24.81 5.13
CA ALA A 723 4.77 25.50 4.99
C ALA A 723 5.03 27.01 5.02
N ASP A 724 4.89 27.70 3.90
CA ASP A 724 5.22 29.12 3.76
C ASP A 724 4.00 29.95 3.31
N GLY A 725 3.42 30.71 4.23
CA GLY A 725 2.20 31.47 3.94
C GLY A 725 1.04 30.54 3.57
N THR A 726 0.58 30.59 2.32
CA THR A 726 -0.47 29.71 1.76
C THR A 726 0.09 28.58 0.91
N ASN A 727 1.41 28.42 0.84
CA ASN A 727 2.08 27.48 -0.06
C ASN A 727 2.85 26.43 0.73
N ILE A 728 3.14 25.31 0.08
CA ILE A 728 4.16 24.36 0.55
C ILE A 728 5.33 24.43 -0.42
N ARG A 729 6.49 24.79 0.10
CA ARG A 729 7.75 24.90 -0.63
C ARG A 729 8.68 23.76 -0.24
N ALA A 730 9.62 23.43 -1.10
CA ALA A 730 10.65 22.44 -0.83
C ALA A 730 12.02 22.97 -1.21
N VAL A 731 13.03 22.61 -0.42
CA VAL A 731 14.44 22.85 -0.70
C VAL A 731 15.07 21.50 -1.02
N ASP A 732 15.64 21.39 -2.21
CA ASP A 732 16.32 20.16 -2.64
C ASP A 732 17.67 19.99 -1.92
N PRO A 733 18.31 18.81 -2.02
CA PRO A 733 19.60 18.56 -1.38
C PRO A 733 20.75 19.43 -1.93
N LYS A 734 20.60 20.04 -3.12
CA LYS A 734 21.57 20.98 -3.69
C LYS A 734 21.42 22.40 -3.10
N GLY A 735 20.31 22.66 -2.40
CA GLY A 735 20.01 23.94 -1.77
C GLY A 735 19.16 24.89 -2.63
N THR A 736 18.48 24.39 -3.66
CA THR A 736 17.56 25.18 -4.48
C THR A 736 16.14 25.09 -3.93
N ILE A 737 15.42 26.21 -3.88
CA ILE A 737 14.03 26.26 -3.40
C ILE A 737 13.01 26.20 -4.54
N HIS A 738 11.91 25.48 -4.33
CA HIS A 738 10.82 25.27 -5.28
C HIS A 738 9.46 25.35 -4.57
N THR A 739 8.40 25.70 -5.28
CA THR A 739 7.02 25.59 -4.77
C THR A 739 6.36 24.28 -5.23
N LEU A 740 5.84 23.49 -4.28
CA LEU A 740 5.18 22.20 -4.53
C LEU A 740 3.66 22.30 -4.61
N ILE A 741 3.06 23.04 -3.67
CA ILE A 741 1.61 23.22 -3.56
C ILE A 741 1.32 24.71 -3.43
N GLY A 742 0.38 25.19 -4.24
CA GLY A 742 0.10 26.61 -4.38
C GLY A 742 1.07 27.30 -5.35
N HIS A 743 1.10 28.62 -5.30
CA HIS A 743 1.79 29.49 -6.25
C HIS A 743 1.91 30.91 -5.64
N HIS A 744 2.75 31.76 -6.25
CA HIS A 744 3.01 33.11 -5.73
C HIS A 744 2.19 34.21 -6.43
N GLY A 745 1.53 33.92 -7.55
CA GLY A 745 0.78 34.90 -8.35
C GLY A 745 -0.72 35.04 -8.00
N HIS A 746 -1.48 35.70 -8.88
CA HIS A 746 -2.95 35.70 -8.86
C HIS A 746 -3.46 34.84 -10.01
N GLN A 747 -3.85 33.58 -9.80
CA GLN A 747 -4.57 32.83 -10.83
C GLN A 747 -6.09 32.91 -10.60
N ASN A 748 -6.84 32.80 -11.70
CA ASN A 748 -8.31 32.86 -11.71
C ASN A 748 -8.98 31.47 -11.72
N ARG A 749 -8.22 30.36 -11.67
CA ARG A 749 -8.75 28.98 -11.76
C ARG A 749 -8.25 28.12 -10.60
N TRP A 750 -8.88 28.26 -9.45
CA TRP A 750 -8.68 27.41 -8.28
C TRP A 750 -9.73 26.33 -8.19
N SER A 751 -9.32 25.14 -7.78
CA SER A 751 -10.25 24.10 -7.34
C SER A 751 -10.17 23.99 -5.81
N PRO A 752 -11.31 24.02 -5.09
CA PRO A 752 -11.29 23.72 -3.67
C PRO A 752 -10.81 22.28 -3.45
N VAL A 753 -10.29 22.00 -2.27
CA VAL A 753 -9.90 20.64 -1.86
C VAL A 753 -11.09 19.69 -2.05
N PRO A 754 -10.94 18.57 -2.78
CA PRO A 754 -12.10 17.74 -3.10
C PRO A 754 -12.67 17.06 -1.85
N CYS A 755 -14.00 16.90 -1.78
CA CYS A 755 -14.66 16.20 -0.68
C CYS A 755 -14.27 14.71 -0.60
N ARG A 756 -14.09 14.08 -1.77
CA ARG A 756 -13.63 12.69 -1.97
C ARG A 756 -12.68 12.61 -3.15
N GLY A 757 -11.84 11.59 -3.20
CA GLY A 757 -10.79 11.44 -4.21
C GLY A 757 -9.57 12.34 -3.95
N ALA A 758 -8.86 12.71 -5.01
CA ALA A 758 -7.63 13.51 -4.93
C ALA A 758 -7.56 14.52 -6.08
N ALA A 759 -7.03 15.71 -5.81
CA ALA A 759 -6.87 16.80 -6.79
C ALA A 759 -5.39 17.10 -7.03
N ARG A 760 -5.02 17.65 -8.20
CA ARG A 760 -3.61 17.93 -8.49
C ARG A 760 -3.07 19.02 -7.57
N ALA A 761 -1.86 18.83 -7.05
CA ALA A 761 -1.22 19.78 -6.13
C ALA A 761 -1.19 21.24 -6.64
N MET A 762 -0.96 21.43 -7.95
CA MET A 762 -0.90 22.76 -8.57
C MET A 762 -2.27 23.46 -8.69
N GLN A 763 -3.39 22.74 -8.58
CA GLN A 763 -4.75 23.30 -8.72
C GLN A 763 -5.39 23.64 -7.37
N VAL A 764 -4.79 23.14 -6.27
CA VAL A 764 -5.32 23.25 -4.93
C VAL A 764 -4.82 24.55 -4.28
N GLN A 765 -5.75 25.35 -3.78
CA GLN A 765 -5.44 26.52 -2.99
C GLN A 765 -5.59 26.21 -1.50
N LEU A 766 -4.47 26.28 -0.77
CA LEU A 766 -4.48 26.13 0.68
C LEU A 766 -4.85 27.45 1.36
N GLN A 767 -5.48 27.38 2.53
CA GLN A 767 -5.91 28.56 3.28
C GLN A 767 -4.88 28.98 4.32
N TRP A 768 -4.48 28.03 5.17
CA TRP A 768 -3.54 28.26 6.26
C TRP A 768 -2.79 26.96 6.61
N PRO A 769 -1.86 26.49 5.75
CA PRO A 769 -1.07 25.32 6.05
C PRO A 769 -0.20 25.55 7.29
N THR A 770 -0.22 24.67 8.29
CA THR A 770 0.54 24.85 9.55
C THR A 770 1.58 23.77 9.77
N ALA A 771 1.21 22.63 10.36
CA ALA A 771 2.12 21.54 10.67
C ALA A 771 2.39 20.69 9.42
N LEU A 772 3.63 20.22 9.28
CA LEU A 772 4.07 19.26 8.27
C LEU A 772 4.67 18.03 8.97
N ALA A 773 4.42 16.85 8.43
CA ALA A 773 5.04 15.60 8.89
C ALA A 773 5.22 14.62 7.73
N LEU A 774 6.31 13.84 7.75
CA LEU A 774 6.54 12.76 6.79
C LEU A 774 6.11 11.44 7.41
N ASN A 775 5.38 10.63 6.65
CA ASN A 775 5.07 9.26 7.05
C ASN A 775 6.38 8.42 7.05
N PRO A 776 6.78 7.81 8.17
CA PRO A 776 8.03 7.05 8.26
C PRO A 776 8.01 5.75 7.42
N LEU A 777 6.85 5.31 6.95
CA LEU A 777 6.73 4.12 6.12
C LEU A 777 7.16 4.41 4.67
N ASP A 778 6.50 5.35 4.01
CA ASP A 778 6.64 5.60 2.57
C ASP A 778 7.28 6.97 2.25
N GLY A 779 7.52 7.82 3.26
CA GLY A 779 8.06 9.17 3.07
C GLY A 779 7.04 10.17 2.54
N SER A 780 5.75 9.84 2.47
CA SER A 780 4.72 10.75 1.96
C SER A 780 4.49 11.93 2.89
N LEU A 781 4.23 13.11 2.30
CA LEU A 781 4.05 14.36 3.04
C LEU A 781 2.60 14.54 3.49
N TYR A 782 2.43 14.76 4.79
CA TYR A 782 1.17 15.11 5.43
C TYR A 782 1.24 16.53 5.96
N PHE A 783 0.14 17.27 5.82
CA PHE A 783 0.07 18.65 6.21
C PHE A 783 -1.32 19.02 6.71
N VAL A 784 -1.37 19.99 7.62
CA VAL A 784 -2.61 20.50 8.21
C VAL A 784 -2.99 21.78 7.51
N ASP A 785 -4.24 21.88 7.07
CA ASP A 785 -4.86 23.11 6.59
C ASP A 785 -6.14 23.39 7.39
N ASP A 786 -6.07 24.31 8.34
CA ASP A 786 -7.12 24.63 9.33
C ASP A 786 -7.65 23.40 10.13
N ARG A 787 -8.72 22.76 9.65
CA ARG A 787 -9.37 21.59 10.27
C ARG A 787 -9.18 20.30 9.47
N LEU A 788 -8.37 20.35 8.42
CA LEU A 788 -8.12 19.24 7.54
C LEU A 788 -6.71 18.71 7.74
N VAL A 789 -6.59 17.39 7.70
CA VAL A 789 -5.31 16.72 7.52
C VAL A 789 -5.28 16.17 6.11
N LEU A 790 -4.31 16.64 5.34
CA LEU A 790 -4.15 16.36 3.91
C LEU A 790 -2.87 15.55 3.69
N LYS A 791 -2.89 14.69 2.67
CA LYS A 791 -1.73 13.93 2.17
C LYS A 791 -1.40 14.37 0.75
N LEU A 792 -0.12 14.60 0.49
CA LEU A 792 0.42 14.64 -0.87
C LEU A 792 0.79 13.21 -1.30
N THR A 793 0.07 12.66 -2.26
CA THR A 793 0.28 11.31 -2.80
C THR A 793 1.52 11.27 -3.68
N SER A 794 2.08 10.08 -3.92
CA SER A 794 3.28 9.89 -4.74
C SER A 794 3.12 10.35 -6.20
N ASP A 795 1.88 10.40 -6.70
CA ASP A 795 1.51 10.95 -8.02
C ASP A 795 1.17 12.46 -7.98
N MET A 796 1.64 13.20 -6.97
CA MET A 796 1.48 14.66 -6.82
C MET A 796 0.03 15.15 -6.77
N LYS A 797 -0.85 14.38 -6.13
CA LYS A 797 -2.23 14.79 -5.81
C LYS A 797 -2.41 15.01 -4.31
N VAL A 798 -3.32 15.90 -3.96
CA VAL A 798 -3.72 16.19 -2.58
C VAL A 798 -5.00 15.42 -2.28
N LYS A 799 -4.96 14.61 -1.24
CA LYS A 799 -6.08 13.78 -0.74
C LYS A 799 -6.40 14.16 0.70
N VAL A 800 -7.69 14.24 1.03
CA VAL A 800 -8.14 14.42 2.42
C VAL A 800 -7.98 13.10 3.17
N ILE A 801 -7.26 13.14 4.29
CA ILE A 801 -7.08 11.99 5.18
C ILE A 801 -7.99 12.09 6.40
N ALA A 802 -8.22 13.30 6.93
CA ALA A 802 -9.11 13.51 8.05
C ALA A 802 -9.72 14.91 8.05
N GLY A 803 -10.94 15.01 8.58
CA GLY A 803 -11.75 16.23 8.56
C GLY A 803 -12.63 16.35 7.32
N ILE A 804 -13.58 17.29 7.37
CA ILE A 804 -14.56 17.51 6.30
C ILE A 804 -14.39 18.94 5.78
N PRO A 805 -14.11 19.15 4.48
CA PRO A 805 -14.01 20.50 3.93
C PRO A 805 -15.34 21.26 4.05
N LEU A 806 -15.28 22.56 4.37
CA LEU A 806 -16.46 23.39 4.69
C LEU A 806 -17.52 23.48 3.58
N HIS A 807 -17.14 23.29 2.32
CA HIS A 807 -18.05 23.37 1.17
C HIS A 807 -18.77 22.04 0.89
N CYS A 808 -18.41 20.96 1.60
CA CYS A 808 -19.07 19.66 1.47
C CYS A 808 -20.34 19.66 2.32
N ASN A 809 -21.52 19.53 1.69
CA ASN A 809 -22.81 19.54 2.37
C ASN A 809 -23.08 18.22 3.11
N GLU A 810 -23.50 18.28 4.38
CA GLU A 810 -23.79 17.10 5.22
C GLU A 810 -24.97 16.26 4.67
N ASP A 811 -25.92 16.87 3.96
CA ASP A 811 -27.15 16.19 3.47
C ASP A 811 -26.89 15.14 2.37
N HIS A 812 -25.80 15.26 1.60
CA HIS A 812 -25.41 14.24 0.60
C HIS A 812 -24.67 13.04 1.21
N LEU A 813 -24.23 13.14 2.47
CA LEU A 813 -23.53 12.08 3.20
C LEU A 813 -24.48 11.21 4.05
N ALA A 814 -25.74 11.63 4.23
CA ALA A 814 -26.71 10.96 5.10
C ALA A 814 -27.31 9.67 4.51
N GLY A 815 -27.16 9.42 3.20
CA GLY A 815 -27.70 8.24 2.52
C GLY A 815 -26.76 7.04 2.40
N MET A 816 -25.50 7.16 2.83
CA MET A 816 -24.49 6.10 2.68
C MET A 816 -23.94 5.68 4.05
N ASN A 817 -23.83 4.38 4.27
CA ASN A 817 -23.31 3.78 5.50
C ASN A 817 -21.99 4.45 5.91
N ARG A 818 -21.96 5.05 7.10
CA ARG A 818 -20.80 5.64 7.81
C ARG A 818 -19.70 4.61 8.08
N THR A 819 -19.07 4.12 7.02
CA THR A 819 -18.06 3.06 7.04
C THR A 819 -16.71 3.55 6.56
N ALA A 820 -16.63 4.80 6.07
CA ALA A 820 -15.36 5.40 5.67
C ALA A 820 -14.56 5.85 6.91
N PRO A 821 -13.23 5.57 6.98
CA PRO A 821 -12.50 5.58 8.25
C PRO A 821 -12.22 6.95 8.90
N ALA A 822 -12.55 8.06 8.22
CA ALA A 822 -12.12 9.40 8.64
C ALA A 822 -13.19 10.52 8.55
N GLU A 823 -14.47 10.15 8.46
CA GLU A 823 -15.59 11.09 8.35
C GLU A 823 -16.05 11.67 9.71
N GLU A 824 -15.13 11.79 10.69
CA GLU A 824 -15.39 12.53 11.92
C GLU A 824 -14.91 14.00 11.78
N PRO A 825 -15.74 14.98 12.16
CA PRO A 825 -15.31 16.38 12.14
C PRO A 825 -14.17 16.60 13.13
N LEU A 826 -13.09 17.19 12.64
CA LEU A 826 -11.97 17.63 13.46
C LEU A 826 -12.23 19.04 14.02
N GLY A 827 -11.73 19.29 15.22
CA GLY A 827 -11.56 20.65 15.73
C GLY A 827 -10.47 21.40 14.95
N THR A 828 -10.04 22.57 15.44
CA THR A 828 -8.85 23.21 14.88
C THR A 828 -7.63 22.39 15.28
N VAL A 829 -6.87 21.94 14.29
CA VAL A 829 -5.72 21.07 14.51
C VAL A 829 -4.54 21.91 14.98
N LEU A 830 -3.94 21.52 16.10
CA LEU A 830 -2.83 22.24 16.74
C LEU A 830 -1.48 21.67 16.34
N ALA A 831 -1.38 20.34 16.28
CA ALA A 831 -0.15 19.63 15.94
C ALA A 831 -0.46 18.23 15.41
N MET A 832 0.49 17.65 14.67
CA MET A 832 0.45 16.25 14.29
C MET A 832 1.83 15.61 14.40
N ALA A 833 1.88 14.29 14.60
CA ALA A 833 3.11 13.52 14.58
C ALA A 833 2.83 12.06 14.20
N PHE A 834 3.78 11.42 13.51
CA PHE A 834 3.72 10.00 13.23
C PHE A 834 4.40 9.17 14.32
N GLY A 835 3.81 8.03 14.66
CA GLY A 835 4.50 6.94 15.33
C GLY A 835 5.40 6.16 14.35
N PRO A 836 6.37 5.37 14.84
CA PRO A 836 7.31 4.63 13.99
C PRO A 836 6.65 3.58 13.09
N ASN A 837 5.42 3.16 13.43
CA ASN A 837 4.64 2.19 12.67
C ASN A 837 3.67 2.84 11.67
N GLY A 838 3.69 4.17 11.52
CA GLY A 838 2.83 4.92 10.60
C GLY A 838 1.47 5.36 11.15
N ASP A 839 1.18 5.11 12.43
CA ASP A 839 0.00 5.67 13.09
C ASP A 839 0.15 7.20 13.21
N LEU A 840 -0.88 7.96 12.80
CA LEU A 840 -0.85 9.42 12.83
C LEU A 840 -1.59 9.95 14.06
N TYR A 841 -0.89 10.69 14.91
CA TYR A 841 -1.46 11.37 16.07
C TYR A 841 -1.79 12.81 15.71
N VAL A 842 -3.02 13.23 16.01
CA VAL A 842 -3.53 14.57 15.74
C VAL A 842 -4.01 15.17 17.06
N ALA A 843 -3.44 16.32 17.44
CA ALA A 843 -3.91 17.11 18.57
C ALA A 843 -4.90 18.15 18.06
N ASP A 844 -6.15 18.09 18.50
CA ASP A 844 -7.21 19.02 18.10
C ASP A 844 -7.84 19.73 19.30
N THR A 845 -8.32 20.95 19.07
CA THR A 845 -9.15 21.69 20.04
C THR A 845 -10.50 22.01 19.42
N ASN A 846 -11.57 21.76 20.16
CA ASN A 846 -12.92 22.12 19.72
C ASN A 846 -13.27 23.57 20.09
N SER A 847 -14.45 24.03 19.65
CA SER A 847 -14.96 25.38 19.94
C SER A 847 -15.15 25.68 21.43
N LYS A 848 -15.28 24.65 22.27
CA LYS A 848 -15.37 24.73 23.74
C LYS A 848 -14.00 24.68 24.42
N ARG A 849 -12.89 24.74 23.66
CA ARG A 849 -11.51 24.62 24.13
C ARG A 849 -11.19 23.31 24.86
N ILE A 850 -11.90 22.24 24.53
CA ILE A 850 -11.53 20.89 24.97
C ILE A 850 -10.44 20.40 24.03
N ASN A 851 -9.26 20.11 24.60
CA ASN A 851 -8.11 19.57 23.88
C ASN A 851 -8.18 18.04 23.90
N THR A 852 -8.10 17.44 22.72
CA THR A 852 -8.05 15.99 22.56
C THR A 852 -6.87 15.58 21.69
N ILE A 853 -6.40 14.36 21.89
CA ILE A 853 -5.47 13.71 20.98
C ILE A 853 -6.23 12.55 20.36
N LYS A 854 -6.25 12.49 19.04
CA LYS A 854 -6.83 11.41 18.25
C LYS A 854 -5.70 10.66 17.54
N VAL A 855 -5.90 9.36 17.32
CA VAL A 855 -5.00 8.51 16.54
C VAL A 855 -5.74 8.02 15.31
N ILE A 856 -5.10 8.11 14.16
CA ILE A 856 -5.54 7.53 12.89
C ILE A 856 -4.66 6.30 12.68
N GLU A 857 -5.25 5.11 12.80
CA GLU A 857 -4.54 3.84 12.69
C GLU A 857 -4.07 3.60 11.25
N SER A 858 -2.79 3.24 11.06
CA SER A 858 -2.24 2.96 9.72
C SER A 858 -2.91 1.77 9.03
N SER A 859 -3.32 0.76 9.80
CA SER A 859 -3.93 -0.48 9.28
C SER A 859 -5.29 -0.24 8.63
N THR A 860 -6.13 0.57 9.27
CA THR A 860 -7.56 0.69 8.96
C THR A 860 -7.95 2.07 8.47
N GLY A 861 -7.13 3.09 8.75
CA GLY A 861 -7.48 4.50 8.59
C GLY A 861 -8.46 5.02 9.65
N PHE A 862 -8.90 4.19 10.60
CA PHE A 862 -9.92 4.61 11.57
C PHE A 862 -9.34 5.61 12.58
N MET A 863 -10.08 6.69 12.77
CA MET A 863 -9.81 7.65 13.83
C MET A 863 -10.39 7.16 15.17
N LYS A 864 -9.58 7.19 16.22
CA LYS A 864 -9.99 6.87 17.60
C LYS A 864 -9.44 7.91 18.56
N GLN A 865 -10.16 8.14 19.66
CA GLN A 865 -9.67 9.00 20.73
C GLN A 865 -8.48 8.34 21.44
N PHE A 866 -7.38 9.07 21.56
CA PHE A 866 -6.13 8.62 22.19
C PHE A 866 -5.95 9.21 23.60
N ALA A 867 -6.24 10.50 23.79
CA ALA A 867 -6.18 11.19 25.08
C ALA A 867 -7.10 12.42 25.16
N GLY A 868 -7.34 12.91 26.39
CA GLY A 868 -8.19 14.06 26.71
C GLY A 868 -9.65 13.67 26.87
N LYS A 869 -10.25 13.80 28.06
CA LYS A 869 -11.63 13.35 28.32
C LYS A 869 -12.64 14.40 27.83
N ILE A 870 -13.63 13.97 27.05
CA ILE A 870 -14.82 14.78 26.75
C ILE A 870 -15.86 14.40 27.80
N ASP A 871 -16.05 15.25 28.81
CA ASP A 871 -17.15 15.06 29.76
C ASP A 871 -18.46 15.39 29.04
N HIS A 872 -19.06 14.37 28.43
CA HIS A 872 -20.48 14.42 28.10
C HIS A 872 -21.22 14.38 29.43
N GLY A 873 -21.67 15.54 29.91
CA GLY A 873 -22.47 15.65 31.13
C GLY A 873 -23.72 14.78 31.06
N ARG A 874 -23.61 13.50 31.43
CA ARG A 874 -24.68 12.74 32.04
C ARG A 874 -24.60 13.05 33.52
N TYR A 875 -25.45 13.98 33.96
CA TYR A 875 -25.95 13.98 35.34
C TYR A 875 -26.68 12.65 35.56
N GLY A 876 -25.92 11.59 35.81
CA GLY A 876 -26.39 10.32 36.34
C GLY A 876 -25.68 10.13 37.66
N VAL A 877 -26.35 10.47 38.75
CA VAL A 877 -25.94 10.12 40.11
C VAL A 877 -25.80 8.60 40.16
N VAL A 878 -24.58 8.10 40.01
CA VAL A 878 -24.21 6.77 40.50
C VAL A 878 -23.50 7.01 41.81
N MET A 879 -24.28 7.01 42.90
CA MET A 879 -23.72 6.80 44.22
C MET A 879 -23.03 5.43 44.21
N GLY A 880 -21.70 5.43 44.15
CA GLY A 880 -20.91 4.30 44.58
C GLY A 880 -21.10 4.14 46.08
N LYS A 881 -21.72 3.05 46.52
CA LYS A 881 -21.46 2.52 47.85
C LYS A 881 -20.02 1.99 47.84
N GLN A 882 -19.27 2.43 48.86
CA GLN A 882 -17.91 1.99 49.21
C GLN A 882 -17.78 0.48 49.27
#